data_AF-A0A812JNW2-F1
#
_entry.id   AF-A0A812JNW2-F1
#
_cell.length_a   1.000
_cell.length_b   1.000
_cell.length_c   1.000
_cell.angle_alpha   90.00
_cell.angle_beta   90.00
_cell.angle_gamma   90.00
#
_symmetry.space_group_name_H-M   'P 1'
#
loop_
_entity.id
_entity.type
_entity.pdbx_description
1 polymer ?
#
loop_
_entity_poly.entity_id
_entity_poly.type
_entity_poly.pdbx_seq_one_letter_code
_entity_poly.pdbx_strand_id
1 'polypeptide(L)'
;MYFDLISDRRLQIDAICITEVSQPLVAMYQSGLKMQKDNQLAFAIQRAQAGEGSWWSTCGEILEKIHSSSLLLRMGLTQRLGEEAAEEEDHEWLAAEGQMLQTVYDFSVALASNVAWSQVMFRYSLPHAIAPLASRNRKVREDAMALLKKMVDALLAAKRPEHDGNTDLQKVLDALAWHRQPLAAEVVMSLRQTHFDPHSEETRRVAVELYAGSATTKDVLESTFGFLQDVSRRCSKNQKLSQHAVWMYAQSSKYATTGGVPHIRATKEDWNRFHPNLQPELAIQFARCMNAKNTRVPESHPADDADARGLPQNTHEVSKRKWRTSGPLSHQKSVAAMAYLMHGEPTNFQKVGLMWRGLTVKLQSLWALFFFVNMQPSIFFTQGGVFWQSVADQYMLSLGVRQFVYLLLDPSSTRQPDFLFNGDLVNSQWKRVSVKLLPPACVPIELASSGAGLLVTEHMDLVKGALKDGITIKVDDLKLICREFKLRIVGTGKGKRPVKRDYVKALVEHYFADSSEEEKQQIIERLCRQRKTQSTDVELLEHVAHLDPENKECFKDQIKAAAENLEDILQQKGRAQGERAAQQRSKAEKDQAATEKAARDRETKEKAHQEHEALERAARAAEMDRLWGLTPAFLKELLPGGGAITGTFHAQYHPVNEFFKVNYPVSAGQDRVNPYQSCQRKYGTAQNPTKFHALKTVIKFAYDRWNRLHPDDQRPMSPS
;
A
#
# COMPACT_ATOMS: atom_id res chain seq x y z
N MET A 1 -17.20 -21.15 1.87
CA MET A 1 -17.27 -19.68 1.96
C MET A 1 -18.60 -19.18 2.54
N TYR A 2 -19.76 -19.37 1.88
CA TYR A 2 -21.05 -18.87 2.44
C TYR A 2 -21.47 -19.60 3.73
N PHE A 3 -21.28 -20.92 3.81
CA PHE A 3 -21.53 -21.69 5.03
C PHE A 3 -20.58 -21.27 6.17
N ASP A 4 -19.29 -21.10 5.88
CA ASP A 4 -18.29 -20.70 6.88
C ASP A 4 -18.59 -19.30 7.46
N LEU A 5 -18.98 -18.36 6.61
CA LEU A 5 -19.45 -17.03 7.01
C LEU A 5 -20.70 -17.08 7.91
N ILE A 6 -21.59 -18.05 7.67
CA ILE A 6 -22.80 -18.24 8.49
C ILE A 6 -22.49 -18.95 9.80
N SER A 7 -21.51 -19.85 9.85
CA SER A 7 -21.20 -20.59 11.08
C SER A 7 -20.21 -19.88 11.99
N ASP A 8 -19.32 -19.04 11.46
CA ASP A 8 -18.30 -18.35 12.24
C ASP A 8 -18.75 -16.96 12.69
N ARG A 9 -19.01 -16.81 14.00
CA ARG A 9 -19.45 -15.56 14.61
C ARG A 9 -18.45 -14.42 14.39
N ARG A 10 -17.15 -14.70 14.36
CA ARG A 10 -16.12 -13.68 14.15
C ARG A 10 -16.19 -13.14 12.73
N LEU A 11 -16.30 -14.02 11.72
CA LEU A 11 -16.45 -13.59 10.32
C LEU A 11 -17.75 -12.80 10.10
N GLN A 12 -18.83 -13.15 10.80
CA GLN A 12 -20.05 -12.34 10.77
C GLN A 12 -19.82 -10.92 11.32
N ILE A 13 -19.12 -10.79 12.45
CA ILE A 13 -18.81 -9.49 13.06
C ILE A 13 -17.92 -8.67 12.11
N ASP A 14 -16.90 -9.29 11.51
CA ASP A 14 -16.02 -8.63 10.55
C ASP A 14 -16.81 -8.16 9.32
N ALA A 15 -17.73 -8.99 8.79
CA ALA A 15 -18.59 -8.61 7.68
C ALA A 15 -19.56 -7.47 8.04
N ILE A 16 -20.14 -7.48 9.25
CA ILE A 16 -20.98 -6.39 9.77
C ILE A 16 -20.15 -5.11 9.89
N CYS A 17 -18.95 -5.19 10.47
CA CYS A 17 -18.05 -4.07 10.62
C CYS A 17 -17.70 -3.47 9.25
N ILE A 18 -17.24 -4.28 8.29
CA ILE A 18 -16.89 -3.83 6.94
C ILE A 18 -18.10 -3.16 6.28
N THR A 19 -19.28 -3.78 6.30
CA THR A 19 -20.45 -3.27 5.58
C THR A 19 -21.02 -1.99 6.20
N GLU A 20 -21.14 -1.93 7.53
CA GLU A 20 -21.73 -0.79 8.22
C GLU A 20 -20.77 0.40 8.34
N VAL A 21 -19.50 0.16 8.67
CA VAL A 21 -18.49 1.22 8.83
C VAL A 21 -18.11 1.82 7.48
N SER A 22 -18.10 1.03 6.39
CA SER A 22 -17.78 1.55 5.06
C SER A 22 -18.96 2.19 4.32
N GLN A 23 -20.19 2.08 4.85
CA GLN A 23 -21.39 2.61 4.20
C GLN A 23 -21.27 4.10 3.81
N PRO A 24 -20.74 5.01 4.65
CA PRO A 24 -20.56 6.41 4.26
C PRO A 24 -19.63 6.59 3.06
N LEU A 25 -18.54 5.81 3.00
CA LEU A 25 -17.61 5.81 1.86
C LEU A 25 -18.29 5.30 0.59
N VAL A 26 -19.09 4.23 0.70
CA VAL A 26 -19.87 3.70 -0.42
C VAL A 26 -20.87 4.74 -0.93
N ALA A 27 -21.55 5.45 -0.03
CA ALA A 27 -22.48 6.53 -0.40
C ALA A 27 -21.77 7.68 -1.11
N MET A 28 -20.60 8.11 -0.60
CA MET A 28 -19.76 9.12 -1.25
C MET A 28 -19.33 8.68 -2.67
N TYR A 29 -18.94 7.41 -2.82
CA TYR A 29 -18.56 6.84 -4.12
C TYR A 29 -19.74 6.77 -5.11
N GLN A 30 -20.89 6.27 -4.67
CA GLN A 30 -22.11 6.19 -5.49
C GLN A 30 -22.60 7.57 -5.93
N SER A 31 -22.55 8.56 -5.04
CA SER A 31 -22.83 9.96 -5.37
C SER A 31 -21.91 10.46 -6.48
N GLY A 32 -20.61 10.16 -6.38
CA GLY A 32 -19.64 10.49 -7.42
C GLY A 32 -19.91 9.82 -8.77
N LEU A 33 -20.22 8.53 -8.77
CA LEU A 33 -20.60 7.82 -9.99
C LEU A 33 -21.86 8.42 -10.63
N LYS A 34 -22.83 8.87 -9.83
CA LYS A 34 -24.03 9.55 -10.33
C LYS A 34 -23.66 10.87 -10.99
N MET A 35 -22.86 11.72 -10.32
CA MET A 35 -22.41 12.99 -10.90
C MET A 35 -21.58 12.79 -12.17
N GLN A 36 -20.75 11.76 -12.23
CA GLN A 36 -19.99 11.40 -13.42
C GLN A 36 -20.89 10.99 -14.60
N LYS A 37 -21.99 10.29 -14.33
CA LYS A 37 -22.99 9.92 -15.36
C LYS A 37 -23.80 11.12 -15.85
N ASP A 38 -24.08 12.09 -14.96
CA ASP A 38 -24.93 13.24 -15.28
C ASP A 38 -24.28 14.15 -16.33
N ASN A 39 -23.04 14.61 -16.08
CA ASN A 39 -22.18 15.28 -17.05
C ASN A 39 -20.79 15.56 -16.50
N GLN A 40 -19.87 15.87 -17.41
CA GLN A 40 -18.51 16.35 -17.15
C GLN A 40 -18.43 17.47 -16.10
N LEU A 41 -19.28 18.50 -16.20
CA LEU A 41 -19.26 19.62 -15.27
C LEU A 41 -19.68 19.21 -13.85
N ALA A 42 -20.64 18.29 -13.71
CA ALA A 42 -21.05 17.74 -12.42
C ALA A 42 -19.89 16.99 -11.74
N PHE A 43 -19.07 16.27 -12.51
CA PHE A 43 -17.86 15.64 -11.99
C PHE A 43 -16.81 16.66 -11.54
N ALA A 44 -16.61 17.76 -12.30
CA ALA A 44 -15.74 18.85 -11.86
C ALA A 44 -16.23 19.50 -10.56
N ILE A 45 -17.53 19.69 -10.42
CA ILE A 45 -18.16 20.20 -9.19
C ILE A 45 -17.94 19.23 -8.03
N GLN A 46 -18.00 17.91 -8.25
CA GLN A 46 -17.68 16.93 -7.21
C GLN A 46 -16.23 17.07 -6.72
N ARG A 47 -15.27 17.30 -7.63
CA ARG A 47 -13.86 17.55 -7.26
C ARG A 47 -13.68 18.88 -6.55
N ALA A 48 -14.46 19.89 -6.92
CA ALA A 48 -14.53 21.15 -6.18
C ALA A 48 -14.99 20.92 -4.73
N GLN A 49 -16.07 20.15 -4.53
CA GLN A 49 -16.57 19.77 -3.20
C GLN A 49 -15.51 19.04 -2.37
N ALA A 50 -14.70 18.18 -3.00
CA ALA A 50 -13.60 17.52 -2.30
C ALA A 50 -12.54 18.52 -1.79
N GLY A 51 -12.19 19.54 -2.58
CA GLY A 51 -11.31 20.62 -2.12
C GLY A 51 -11.97 21.54 -1.07
N GLU A 52 -13.31 21.64 -1.10
CA GLU A 52 -14.14 22.25 -0.04
C GLU A 52 -14.21 21.40 1.24
N GLY A 53 -13.61 20.21 1.28
CA GLY A 53 -13.60 19.36 2.47
C GLY A 53 -14.87 18.55 2.70
N SER A 54 -15.71 18.34 1.68
CA SER A 54 -16.93 17.52 1.81
C SER A 54 -16.67 16.09 2.32
N TRP A 55 -15.52 15.53 1.97
CA TRP A 55 -15.06 14.22 2.44
C TRP A 55 -14.87 14.13 3.96
N TRP A 56 -14.78 15.27 4.64
CA TRP A 56 -14.61 15.31 6.08
C TRP A 56 -15.86 14.87 6.83
N SER A 57 -17.06 15.21 6.31
CA SER A 57 -18.30 14.70 6.89
C SER A 57 -18.33 13.18 6.78
N THR A 58 -17.90 12.61 5.63
CA THR A 58 -17.77 11.16 5.46
C THR A 58 -16.81 10.54 6.47
N CYS A 59 -15.68 11.19 6.77
CA CYS A 59 -14.76 10.70 7.82
C CYS A 59 -15.44 10.73 9.20
N GLY A 60 -16.19 11.80 9.51
CA GLY A 60 -16.99 11.91 10.73
C GLY A 60 -18.03 10.80 10.83
N GLU A 61 -18.84 10.61 9.78
CA GLU A 61 -19.85 9.55 9.69
C GLU A 61 -19.25 8.14 9.86
N ILE A 62 -18.06 7.88 9.31
CA ILE A 62 -17.33 6.61 9.52
C ILE A 62 -16.96 6.43 11.00
N LEU A 63 -16.41 7.47 11.62
CA LEU A 63 -15.97 7.42 13.02
C LEU A 63 -17.17 7.31 13.97
N GLU A 64 -18.28 7.98 13.68
CA GLU A 64 -19.53 7.88 14.44
C GLU A 64 -20.14 6.48 14.46
N LYS A 65 -19.83 5.63 13.46
CA LYS A 65 -20.41 4.28 13.42
C LYS A 65 -20.09 3.49 14.68
N ILE A 66 -18.99 3.78 15.38
CA ILE A 66 -18.68 3.15 16.68
C ILE A 66 -19.74 3.43 17.77
N HIS A 67 -20.42 4.57 17.68
CA HIS A 67 -21.48 5.01 18.58
C HIS A 67 -22.89 4.59 18.10
N SER A 68 -22.98 3.98 16.91
CA SER A 68 -24.26 3.64 16.30
C SER A 68 -24.96 2.49 17.02
N SER A 69 -26.08 2.77 17.68
CA SER A 69 -26.89 1.74 18.36
C SER A 69 -27.27 0.59 17.41
N SER A 70 -27.55 0.87 16.13
CA SER A 70 -27.87 -0.19 15.17
C SER A 70 -26.67 -1.09 14.84
N LEU A 71 -25.45 -0.53 14.78
CA LEU A 71 -24.24 -1.34 14.62
C LEU A 71 -24.02 -2.21 15.86
N LEU A 72 -24.05 -1.58 17.05
CA LEU A 72 -23.79 -2.24 18.33
C LEU A 72 -24.77 -3.40 18.58
N LEU A 73 -26.06 -3.20 18.29
CA LEU A 73 -27.08 -4.24 18.36
C LEU A 73 -26.82 -5.39 17.38
N ARG A 74 -26.40 -5.11 16.14
CA ARG A 74 -26.10 -6.15 15.14
C ARG A 74 -24.86 -6.96 15.48
N MET A 75 -23.87 -6.32 16.11
CA MET A 75 -22.70 -7.00 16.67
C MET A 75 -23.06 -7.87 17.88
N GLY A 76 -24.26 -7.69 18.44
CA GLY A 76 -24.72 -8.42 19.63
C GLY A 76 -24.08 -7.90 20.91
N LEU A 77 -23.68 -6.63 20.95
CA LEU A 77 -23.15 -6.00 22.16
C LEU A 77 -24.29 -5.71 23.12
N THR A 78 -24.05 -6.04 24.38
CA THR A 78 -25.03 -5.92 25.46
C THR A 78 -25.33 -4.44 25.70
N GLN A 79 -26.60 -4.08 25.55
CA GLN A 79 -27.09 -2.75 25.90
C GLN A 79 -27.18 -2.60 27.41
N ARG A 80 -27.08 -1.37 27.91
CA ARG A 80 -27.28 -1.09 29.33
C ARG A 80 -28.71 -1.47 29.75
N LEU A 81 -28.83 -2.31 30.78
CA LEU A 81 -30.09 -2.79 31.36
C LEU A 81 -30.26 -2.25 32.80
N GLY A 82 -30.20 -0.93 33.00
CA GLY A 82 -30.43 -0.36 34.34
C GLY A 82 -29.78 1.00 34.60
N GLU A 83 -30.04 1.52 35.81
CA GLU A 83 -29.48 2.78 36.31
C GLU A 83 -28.01 2.67 36.71
N GLU A 84 -27.50 1.47 37.00
CA GLU A 84 -26.10 1.23 37.34
C GLU A 84 -25.31 0.77 36.11
N ALA A 85 -24.08 1.26 35.96
CA ALA A 85 -23.19 0.82 34.89
C ALA A 85 -22.61 -0.54 35.27
N ALA A 86 -22.44 -1.46 34.31
CA ALA A 86 -21.74 -2.70 34.60
C ALA A 86 -20.30 -2.38 35.01
N GLU A 87 -19.88 -2.85 36.20
CA GLU A 87 -18.51 -2.73 36.66
C GLU A 87 -17.60 -3.60 35.79
N GLU A 88 -16.50 -3.02 35.32
CA GLU A 88 -15.69 -3.58 34.24
C GLU A 88 -14.83 -4.79 34.67
N GLU A 89 -14.57 -4.92 35.97
CA GLU A 89 -13.56 -5.86 36.50
C GLU A 89 -14.05 -7.31 36.63
N ASP A 90 -15.36 -7.57 36.53
CA ASP A 90 -15.92 -8.85 36.99
C ASP A 90 -16.39 -9.82 35.89
N HIS A 91 -16.29 -9.44 34.61
CA HIS A 91 -16.99 -10.19 33.55
C HIS A 91 -16.15 -10.46 32.29
N GLU A 92 -15.88 -11.74 32.01
CA GLU A 92 -15.20 -12.19 30.79
C GLU A 92 -15.90 -11.73 29.50
N TRP A 93 -17.23 -11.63 29.52
CA TRP A 93 -18.01 -11.18 28.36
C TRP A 93 -17.75 -9.70 28.03
N LEU A 94 -17.51 -8.83 29.02
CA LEU A 94 -17.16 -7.42 28.80
C LEU A 94 -15.80 -7.28 28.10
N ALA A 95 -14.83 -8.12 28.46
CA ALA A 95 -13.53 -8.14 27.80
C ALA A 95 -13.67 -8.54 26.31
N ALA A 96 -14.51 -9.54 26.01
CA ALA A 96 -14.80 -9.95 24.64
C ALA A 96 -15.50 -8.82 23.84
N GLU A 97 -16.49 -8.15 24.43
CA GLU A 97 -17.17 -7.00 23.82
C GLU A 97 -16.21 -5.82 23.59
N GLY A 98 -15.35 -5.52 24.56
CA GLY A 98 -14.31 -4.50 24.44
C GLY A 98 -13.35 -4.79 23.29
N GLN A 99 -12.95 -6.05 23.09
CA GLN A 99 -12.11 -6.46 21.96
C GLN A 99 -12.82 -6.30 20.61
N MET A 100 -14.12 -6.62 20.54
CA MET A 100 -14.92 -6.40 19.33
C MET A 100 -15.03 -4.91 19.00
N LEU A 101 -15.31 -4.07 20.00
CA LEU A 101 -15.35 -2.61 19.83
C LEU A 101 -14.01 -2.03 19.40
N GLN A 102 -12.92 -2.52 19.97
CA GLN A 102 -11.57 -2.12 19.59
C GLN A 102 -11.29 -2.45 18.12
N THR A 103 -11.73 -3.61 17.64
CA THR A 103 -11.61 -3.98 16.21
C THR A 103 -12.37 -3.02 15.30
N VAL A 104 -13.61 -2.65 15.67
CA VAL A 104 -14.41 -1.66 14.93
C VAL A 104 -13.74 -0.30 14.93
N TYR A 105 -13.25 0.14 16.09
CA TYR A 105 -12.58 1.43 16.22
C TYR A 105 -11.34 1.51 15.35
N ASP A 106 -10.46 0.51 15.42
CA ASP A 106 -9.24 0.43 14.60
C ASP A 106 -9.59 0.49 13.10
N PHE A 107 -10.62 -0.26 12.68
CA PHE A 107 -11.07 -0.25 11.29
C PHE A 107 -11.65 1.10 10.87
N SER A 108 -12.52 1.71 11.68
CA SER A 108 -13.10 3.03 11.42
C SER A 108 -12.02 4.11 11.31
N VAL A 109 -11.05 4.12 12.22
CA VAL A 109 -9.92 5.08 12.20
C VAL A 109 -9.07 4.89 10.96
N ALA A 110 -8.71 3.64 10.62
CA ALA A 110 -7.94 3.34 9.42
C ALA A 110 -8.68 3.75 8.14
N LEU A 111 -9.98 3.45 8.05
CA LEU A 111 -10.81 3.78 6.90
C LEU A 111 -10.97 5.30 6.73
N ALA A 112 -11.34 6.00 7.81
CA ALA A 112 -11.48 7.46 7.80
C ALA A 112 -10.15 8.14 7.44
N SER A 113 -9.02 7.63 7.95
CA SER A 113 -7.70 8.14 7.61
C SER A 113 -7.37 7.97 6.13
N ASN A 114 -7.66 6.80 5.56
CA ASN A 114 -7.49 6.55 4.13
C ASN A 114 -8.36 7.47 3.27
N VAL A 115 -9.62 7.68 3.67
CA VAL A 115 -10.51 8.64 3.00
C VAL A 115 -9.89 10.05 3.06
N ALA A 116 -9.53 10.53 4.25
CA ALA A 116 -8.96 11.86 4.44
C ALA A 116 -7.72 12.07 3.56
N TRP A 117 -6.76 11.15 3.62
CA TRP A 117 -5.54 11.24 2.83
C TRP A 117 -5.75 11.14 1.32
N SER A 118 -6.75 10.39 0.86
CA SER A 118 -7.06 10.32 -0.58
C SER A 118 -7.64 11.64 -1.12
N GLN A 119 -8.21 12.48 -0.25
CA GLN A 119 -8.90 13.70 -0.67
C GLN A 119 -8.14 14.98 -0.32
N VAL A 120 -7.30 14.97 0.72
CA VAL A 120 -6.58 16.17 1.17
C VAL A 120 -5.62 16.76 0.11
N MET A 121 -5.25 15.96 -0.91
CA MET A 121 -4.52 16.43 -2.10
C MET A 121 -5.25 17.50 -2.90
N PHE A 122 -6.60 17.49 -2.93
CA PHE A 122 -7.42 18.53 -3.59
C PHE A 122 -7.38 19.88 -2.87
N ARG A 123 -6.60 20.00 -1.80
CA ARG A 123 -6.46 21.21 -1.00
C ARG A 123 -5.02 21.69 -0.90
N TYR A 124 -4.05 20.78 -0.75
CA TYR A 124 -2.65 21.14 -0.47
C TYR A 124 -1.65 20.67 -1.53
N SER A 125 -2.10 20.09 -2.65
CA SER A 125 -1.19 19.68 -3.73
C SER A 125 -1.63 20.31 -5.04
N LEU A 126 -0.72 20.98 -5.76
CA LEU A 126 -0.98 21.38 -7.15
C LEU A 126 -0.67 20.21 -8.11
N PRO A 127 -1.35 20.13 -9.27
CA PRO A 127 -2.40 21.05 -9.73
C PRO A 127 -3.73 20.87 -8.98
N HIS A 128 -3.84 19.87 -8.09
CA HIS A 128 -5.13 19.46 -7.58
C HIS A 128 -5.92 20.51 -6.79
N ALA A 129 -5.20 21.36 -6.05
CA ALA A 129 -5.75 22.40 -5.19
C ALA A 129 -6.57 23.48 -5.90
N ILE A 130 -6.58 23.52 -7.25
CA ILE A 130 -7.43 24.46 -7.99
C ILE A 130 -8.85 23.95 -8.22
N ALA A 131 -9.15 22.68 -7.89
CA ALA A 131 -10.48 22.09 -8.11
C ALA A 131 -11.63 22.96 -7.55
N PRO A 132 -11.53 23.57 -6.35
CA PRO A 132 -12.59 24.43 -5.82
C PRO A 132 -12.94 25.65 -6.69
N LEU A 133 -12.05 26.09 -7.58
CA LEU A 133 -12.32 27.20 -8.51
C LEU A 133 -13.40 26.84 -9.55
N ALA A 134 -13.67 25.54 -9.76
CA ALA A 134 -14.79 25.05 -10.56
C ALA A 134 -16.15 25.17 -9.82
N SER A 135 -16.16 25.47 -8.52
CA SER A 135 -17.39 25.62 -7.73
C SER A 135 -18.24 26.79 -8.23
N ARG A 136 -19.57 26.60 -8.23
CA ARG A 136 -20.53 27.69 -8.54
C ARG A 136 -20.63 28.69 -7.38
N ASN A 137 -20.31 28.26 -6.17
CA ASN A 137 -20.37 29.11 -4.98
C ASN A 137 -19.23 30.15 -4.99
N ARG A 138 -19.60 31.43 -4.94
CA ARG A 138 -18.63 32.55 -4.92
C ARG A 138 -17.69 32.49 -3.72
N LYS A 139 -18.23 32.30 -2.52
CA LYS A 139 -17.46 32.29 -1.28
C LYS A 139 -16.42 31.17 -1.28
N VAL A 140 -16.79 29.99 -1.78
CA VAL A 140 -15.85 28.87 -1.94
C VAL A 140 -14.67 29.26 -2.80
N ARG A 141 -14.91 29.92 -3.95
CA ARG A 141 -13.81 30.32 -4.83
C ARG A 141 -12.90 31.35 -4.18
N GLU A 142 -13.47 32.31 -3.45
CA GLU A 142 -12.72 33.31 -2.68
C GLU A 142 -11.83 32.64 -1.61
N ASP A 143 -12.40 31.74 -0.81
CA ASP A 143 -11.69 31.00 0.24
C ASP A 143 -10.57 30.11 -0.35
N ALA A 144 -10.86 29.42 -1.45
CA ALA A 144 -9.89 28.58 -2.15
C ALA A 144 -8.76 29.40 -2.77
N MET A 145 -9.08 30.54 -3.37
CA MET A 145 -8.09 31.43 -3.97
C MET A 145 -7.18 32.06 -2.90
N ALA A 146 -7.72 32.41 -1.73
CA ALA A 146 -6.93 32.86 -0.59
C ALA A 146 -5.96 31.76 -0.09
N LEU A 147 -6.41 30.50 -0.06
CA LEU A 147 -5.56 29.36 0.27
C LEU A 147 -4.46 29.14 -0.79
N LEU A 148 -4.80 29.17 -2.08
CA LEU A 148 -3.85 29.05 -3.19
C LEU A 148 -2.81 30.17 -3.16
N LYS A 149 -3.20 31.39 -2.82
CA LYS A 149 -2.27 32.50 -2.62
C LYS A 149 -1.27 32.20 -1.50
N LYS A 150 -1.75 31.79 -0.31
CA LYS A 150 -0.88 31.37 0.80
C LYS A 150 0.05 30.23 0.41
N MET A 151 -0.43 29.29 -0.38
CA MET A 151 0.37 28.18 -0.90
C MET A 151 1.52 28.69 -1.78
N VAL A 152 1.21 29.51 -2.78
CA VAL A 152 2.22 30.04 -3.70
C VAL A 152 3.21 30.95 -2.97
N ASP A 153 2.73 31.81 -2.07
CA ASP A 153 3.59 32.70 -1.29
C ASP A 153 4.57 31.91 -0.41
N ALA A 154 4.11 30.86 0.28
CA ALA A 154 4.96 30.00 1.09
C ALA A 154 6.00 29.23 0.26
N LEU A 155 5.63 28.74 -0.92
CA LEU A 155 6.57 28.12 -1.85
C LEU A 155 7.63 29.12 -2.33
N LEU A 156 7.23 30.34 -2.69
CA LEU A 156 8.16 31.37 -3.15
C LEU A 156 9.10 31.83 -2.02
N ALA A 157 8.59 31.97 -0.79
CA ALA A 157 9.40 32.25 0.39
C ALA A 157 10.44 31.14 0.60
N ALA A 158 10.04 29.87 0.53
CA ALA A 158 10.95 28.73 0.70
C ALA A 158 12.03 28.61 -0.39
N LYS A 159 11.85 29.27 -1.55
CA LYS A 159 12.79 29.28 -2.67
C LYS A 159 13.63 30.55 -2.76
N ARG A 160 13.60 31.42 -1.75
CA ARG A 160 14.46 32.61 -1.72
C ARG A 160 15.94 32.21 -1.58
N PRO A 161 16.88 32.96 -2.18
CA PRO A 161 18.32 32.66 -2.12
C PRO A 161 18.88 32.58 -0.69
N GLU A 162 18.26 33.25 0.27
CA GLU A 162 18.63 33.19 1.70
C GLU A 162 18.50 31.79 2.32
N HIS A 163 17.78 30.88 1.66
CA HIS A 163 17.65 29.50 2.06
C HIS A 163 18.50 28.53 1.23
N ASP A 164 19.29 29.04 0.28
CA ASP A 164 20.22 28.21 -0.49
C ASP A 164 21.22 27.56 0.48
N GLY A 165 21.27 26.22 0.48
CA GLY A 165 22.06 25.43 1.43
C GLY A 165 21.33 24.94 2.67
N ASN A 166 20.07 25.34 2.92
CA ASN A 166 19.25 24.74 3.97
C ASN A 166 18.80 23.33 3.57
N THR A 167 19.61 22.33 3.94
CA THR A 167 19.39 20.93 3.57
C THR A 167 18.05 20.36 4.05
N ASP A 168 17.50 20.86 5.17
CA ASP A 168 16.22 20.39 5.69
C ASP A 168 15.06 20.98 4.90
N LEU A 169 15.11 22.26 4.54
CA LEU A 169 14.12 22.88 3.66
C LEU A 169 14.13 22.25 2.26
N GLN A 170 15.32 21.90 1.75
CA GLN A 170 15.44 21.19 0.49
C GLN A 170 14.71 19.83 0.52
N LYS A 171 14.81 19.07 1.62
CA LYS A 171 14.03 17.82 1.79
C LYS A 171 12.52 18.07 1.75
N VAL A 172 12.05 19.20 2.28
CA VAL A 172 10.62 19.59 2.20
C VAL A 172 10.22 19.86 0.76
N LEU A 173 11.02 20.64 0.03
CA LEU A 173 10.78 20.94 -1.37
C LEU A 173 10.83 19.65 -2.22
N ASP A 174 11.76 18.74 -1.95
CA ASP A 174 11.83 17.42 -2.60
C ASP A 174 10.59 16.56 -2.31
N ALA A 175 10.05 16.62 -1.09
CA ALA A 175 8.81 15.92 -0.74
C ALA A 175 7.56 16.56 -1.39
N LEU A 176 7.54 17.89 -1.51
CA LEU A 176 6.52 18.65 -2.22
C LEU A 176 6.49 18.20 -3.69
N ALA A 177 7.60 18.45 -4.38
CA ALA A 177 7.95 18.13 -5.77
C ALA A 177 6.93 18.48 -6.88
N TRP A 178 5.65 18.74 -6.63
CA TRP A 178 4.75 19.25 -7.67
C TRP A 178 5.22 20.60 -8.20
N HIS A 179 5.95 21.39 -7.42
CA HIS A 179 6.50 22.67 -7.88
C HIS A 179 7.50 22.53 -9.05
N ARG A 180 7.97 21.30 -9.34
CA ARG A 180 8.82 20.95 -10.49
C ARG A 180 8.01 20.42 -11.68
N GLN A 181 6.72 20.12 -11.49
CA GLN A 181 5.86 19.61 -12.54
C GLN A 181 5.42 20.77 -13.46
N PRO A 182 5.51 20.61 -14.80
CA PRO A 182 5.13 21.66 -15.74
C PRO A 182 3.71 22.20 -15.50
N LEU A 183 2.72 21.32 -15.38
CA LEU A 183 1.33 21.71 -15.17
C LEU A 183 1.12 22.51 -13.88
N ALA A 184 1.75 22.11 -12.79
CA ALA A 184 1.63 22.86 -11.54
C ALA A 184 2.34 24.23 -11.63
N ALA A 185 3.48 24.33 -12.34
CA ALA A 185 4.16 25.59 -12.59
C ALA A 185 3.32 26.53 -13.48
N GLU A 186 2.67 26.01 -14.52
CA GLU A 186 1.72 26.74 -15.36
C GLU A 186 0.54 27.28 -14.54
N VAL A 187 -0.01 26.45 -13.65
CA VAL A 187 -1.07 26.87 -12.72
C VAL A 187 -0.59 27.99 -11.79
N VAL A 188 0.61 27.87 -11.21
CA VAL A 188 1.19 28.94 -10.36
C VAL A 188 1.36 30.24 -11.15
N MET A 189 1.81 30.17 -12.40
CA MET A 189 1.96 31.34 -13.26
C MET A 189 0.62 31.99 -13.59
N SER A 190 -0.39 31.20 -13.97
CA SER A 190 -1.75 31.68 -14.23
C SER A 190 -2.34 32.38 -13.00
N LEU A 191 -2.25 31.77 -11.82
CA LEU A 191 -2.71 32.36 -10.55
C LEU A 191 -2.05 33.72 -10.28
N ARG A 192 -0.75 33.86 -10.57
CA ARG A 192 -0.01 35.13 -10.38
C ARG A 192 -0.39 36.19 -11.40
N GLN A 193 -0.55 35.81 -12.68
CA GLN A 193 -0.93 36.72 -13.75
C GLN A 193 -2.32 37.31 -13.52
N THR A 194 -3.23 36.52 -12.95
CA THR A 194 -4.58 36.97 -12.60
C THR A 194 -4.64 37.63 -11.23
N HIS A 195 -3.50 37.93 -10.59
CA HIS A 195 -3.40 38.51 -9.25
C HIS A 195 -4.22 37.77 -8.19
N PHE A 196 -4.36 36.45 -8.33
CA PHE A 196 -5.23 35.62 -7.50
C PHE A 196 -6.69 36.11 -7.48
N ASP A 197 -7.22 36.54 -8.62
CA ASP A 197 -8.65 36.84 -8.77
C ASP A 197 -9.49 35.54 -8.79
N PRO A 198 -10.36 35.28 -7.79
CA PRO A 198 -11.23 34.11 -7.74
C PRO A 198 -12.29 34.07 -8.85
N HIS A 199 -12.44 35.16 -9.62
CA HIS A 199 -13.37 35.29 -10.72
C HIS A 199 -12.73 35.23 -12.10
N SER A 200 -11.41 35.10 -12.19
CA SER A 200 -10.70 34.95 -13.46
C SER A 200 -11.30 33.81 -14.27
N GLU A 201 -11.86 34.14 -15.44
CA GLU A 201 -12.47 33.16 -16.34
C GLU A 201 -11.44 32.14 -16.80
N GLU A 202 -10.21 32.56 -17.07
CA GLU A 202 -9.11 31.70 -17.51
C GLU A 202 -8.75 30.65 -16.45
N THR A 203 -8.51 31.07 -15.20
CA THR A 203 -8.13 30.15 -14.11
C THR A 203 -9.27 29.18 -13.78
N ARG A 204 -10.51 29.67 -13.78
CA ARG A 204 -11.70 28.83 -13.55
C ARG A 204 -11.90 27.83 -14.68
N ARG A 205 -11.67 28.25 -15.91
CA ARG A 205 -11.74 27.41 -17.09
C ARG A 205 -10.72 26.26 -16.97
N VAL A 206 -9.45 26.55 -16.67
CA VAL A 206 -8.42 25.53 -16.41
C VAL A 206 -8.85 24.55 -15.30
N ALA A 207 -9.42 25.05 -14.19
CA ALA A 207 -9.90 24.21 -13.10
C ALA A 207 -11.06 23.30 -13.53
N VAL A 208 -12.07 23.83 -14.23
CA VAL A 208 -13.17 23.04 -14.78
C VAL A 208 -12.60 21.97 -15.70
N GLU A 209 -11.70 22.32 -16.60
CA GLU A 209 -11.22 21.46 -17.66
C GLU A 209 -10.33 20.32 -17.18
N LEU A 210 -9.50 20.56 -16.17
CA LEU A 210 -8.72 19.51 -15.50
C LEU A 210 -9.61 18.44 -14.83
N TYR A 211 -10.85 18.79 -14.47
CA TYR A 211 -11.73 17.90 -13.71
C TYR A 211 -13.06 17.57 -14.37
N ALA A 212 -13.40 18.23 -15.46
CA ALA A 212 -14.59 17.97 -16.25
C ALA A 212 -14.33 16.91 -17.32
N GLY A 213 -13.09 16.76 -17.78
CA GLY A 213 -12.77 15.84 -18.88
C GLY A 213 -13.29 14.42 -18.65
N SER A 214 -14.14 13.92 -19.56
CA SER A 214 -14.57 12.51 -19.62
C SER A 214 -13.63 11.60 -20.40
N ALA A 215 -12.52 12.11 -20.91
CA ALA A 215 -11.59 11.28 -21.65
C ALA A 215 -10.67 10.64 -20.63
N THR A 216 -10.70 9.31 -20.54
CA THR A 216 -9.62 8.61 -19.86
C THR A 216 -8.32 9.18 -20.42
N THR A 217 -7.33 9.46 -19.57
CA THR A 217 -6.00 9.88 -20.05
C THR A 217 -5.52 8.93 -21.15
N LYS A 218 -5.90 7.67 -21.06
CA LYS A 218 -5.81 6.66 -22.11
C LYS A 218 -6.39 7.14 -23.45
N ASP A 219 -7.66 7.50 -23.58
CA ASP A 219 -8.26 7.90 -24.87
C ASP A 219 -7.57 9.13 -25.49
N VAL A 220 -7.24 10.14 -24.69
CA VAL A 220 -6.55 11.36 -25.17
C VAL A 220 -5.14 11.03 -25.62
N LEU A 221 -4.40 10.28 -24.82
CA LEU A 221 -3.01 9.92 -25.10
C LEU A 221 -2.92 8.95 -26.26
N GLU A 222 -3.73 7.90 -26.29
CA GLU A 222 -3.76 6.92 -27.40
C GLU A 222 -4.18 7.59 -28.70
N SER A 223 -5.20 8.46 -28.68
CA SER A 223 -5.63 9.18 -29.88
C SER A 223 -4.60 10.24 -30.33
N THR A 224 -3.92 10.90 -29.39
CA THR A 224 -2.85 11.87 -29.70
C THR A 224 -1.59 11.17 -30.19
N PHE A 225 -1.21 10.03 -29.62
CA PHE A 225 -0.12 9.20 -30.12
C PHE A 225 -0.45 8.62 -31.50
N GLY A 226 -1.69 8.19 -31.71
CA GLY A 226 -2.18 7.78 -33.04
C GLY A 226 -2.08 8.91 -34.06
N PHE A 227 -2.50 10.13 -33.67
CA PHE A 227 -2.37 11.31 -34.52
C PHE A 227 -0.90 11.64 -34.85
N LEU A 228 -0.02 11.64 -33.84
CA LEU A 228 1.43 11.87 -34.03
C LEU A 228 2.05 10.80 -34.93
N GLN A 229 1.65 9.54 -34.79
CA GLN A 229 2.12 8.46 -35.63
C GLN A 229 1.68 8.65 -37.09
N ASP A 230 0.43 9.06 -37.32
CA ASP A 230 -0.12 9.36 -38.64
C ASP A 230 0.57 10.58 -39.30
N VAL A 231 0.82 11.65 -38.54
CA VAL A 231 1.61 12.79 -39.01
C VAL A 231 3.05 12.38 -39.34
N SER A 232 3.68 11.59 -38.47
CA SER A 232 5.04 11.10 -38.67
C SER A 232 5.17 10.26 -39.95
N ARG A 233 4.20 9.38 -40.22
CA ARG A 233 4.13 8.57 -41.45
C ARG A 233 3.98 9.41 -42.72
N ARG A 234 3.24 10.52 -42.66
CA ARG A 234 3.02 11.41 -43.82
C ARG A 234 4.18 12.37 -44.07
N CYS A 235 4.80 12.89 -43.01
CA CYS A 235 5.81 13.95 -43.11
C CYS A 235 7.25 13.43 -43.14
N SER A 236 7.50 12.17 -42.76
CA SER A 236 8.86 11.62 -42.60
C SER A 236 8.96 10.19 -43.11
N LYS A 237 9.82 9.94 -44.11
CA LYS A 237 10.11 8.58 -44.61
C LYS A 237 10.66 7.65 -43.51
N ASN A 238 11.34 8.22 -42.52
CA ASN A 238 11.91 7.48 -41.40
C ASN A 238 10.97 7.41 -40.18
N GLN A 239 9.75 7.96 -40.29
CA GLN A 239 8.79 8.06 -39.19
C GLN A 239 9.37 8.71 -37.92
N LYS A 240 10.29 9.67 -38.09
CA LYS A 240 10.87 10.46 -37.00
C LYS A 240 10.38 11.91 -37.09
N LEU A 241 9.94 12.45 -35.96
CA LEU A 241 9.61 13.86 -35.75
C LEU A 241 10.62 14.47 -34.77
N SER A 242 10.92 15.76 -34.91
CA SER A 242 11.65 16.50 -33.86
C SER A 242 10.79 16.62 -32.60
N GLN A 243 11.39 16.83 -31.43
CA GLN A 243 10.63 17.10 -30.19
C GLN A 243 9.72 18.33 -30.33
N HIS A 244 10.19 19.38 -31.02
CA HIS A 244 9.36 20.55 -31.33
C HIS A 244 8.19 20.21 -32.25
N ALA A 245 8.40 19.37 -33.26
CA ALA A 245 7.31 18.89 -34.12
C ALA A 245 6.35 17.98 -33.34
N VAL A 246 6.84 17.08 -32.48
CA VAL A 246 6.01 16.24 -31.60
C VAL A 246 5.13 17.12 -30.72
N TRP A 247 5.72 18.10 -30.04
CA TRP A 247 4.97 19.05 -29.24
C TRP A 247 3.95 19.81 -30.09
N MET A 248 4.37 20.45 -31.18
CA MET A 248 3.50 21.25 -32.05
C MET A 248 2.33 20.44 -32.61
N TYR A 249 2.59 19.23 -33.10
CA TYR A 249 1.56 18.35 -33.63
C TYR A 249 0.65 17.80 -32.53
N ALA A 250 1.19 17.44 -31.37
CA ALA A 250 0.37 17.04 -30.22
C ALA A 250 -0.62 18.15 -29.83
N GLN A 251 -0.14 19.40 -29.80
CA GLN A 251 -0.97 20.58 -29.53
C GLN A 251 -2.05 20.83 -30.59
N SER A 252 -1.76 20.50 -31.84
CA SER A 252 -2.69 20.62 -32.97
C SER A 252 -3.68 19.44 -33.10
N SER A 253 -3.48 18.37 -32.32
CA SER A 253 -4.35 17.19 -32.35
C SER A 253 -5.78 17.59 -32.01
N LYS A 254 -6.74 17.23 -32.88
CA LYS A 254 -8.18 17.39 -32.60
C LYS A 254 -8.63 16.63 -31.35
N TYR A 255 -7.90 15.57 -30.99
CA TYR A 255 -8.16 14.75 -29.81
C TYR A 255 -7.61 15.35 -28.52
N ALA A 256 -6.64 16.28 -28.61
CA ALA A 256 -6.20 17.04 -27.45
C ALA A 256 -7.37 17.89 -26.90
N THR A 257 -8.23 18.42 -27.78
CA THR A 257 -9.43 19.17 -27.39
C THR A 257 -10.55 18.33 -26.80
N THR A 258 -10.65 17.04 -27.13
CA THR A 258 -11.67 16.16 -26.54
C THR A 258 -11.34 15.76 -25.10
N GLY A 259 -10.09 15.98 -24.67
CA GLY A 259 -9.62 15.72 -23.32
C GLY A 259 -10.11 16.70 -22.26
N GLY A 260 -10.88 17.72 -22.64
CA GLY A 260 -11.34 18.75 -21.74
C GLY A 260 -10.32 19.86 -21.48
N VAL A 261 -9.01 19.61 -21.61
CA VAL A 261 -7.97 20.63 -21.36
C VAL A 261 -7.66 21.44 -22.63
N PRO A 262 -7.96 22.76 -22.69
CA PRO A 262 -7.51 23.65 -23.72
C PRO A 262 -6.04 23.86 -23.47
N HIS A 263 -5.25 23.24 -24.32
CA HIS A 263 -3.86 23.58 -24.32
C HIS A 263 -3.67 25.00 -24.83
N ILE A 264 -2.62 25.67 -24.35
CA ILE A 264 -2.13 26.91 -24.95
C ILE A 264 -1.74 26.56 -26.39
N ARG A 265 -2.63 26.89 -27.33
CA ARG A 265 -2.41 26.71 -28.75
C ARG A 265 -1.69 27.93 -29.26
N ALA A 266 -0.64 27.71 -30.05
CA ALA A 266 -0.09 28.79 -30.86
C ALA A 266 -1.23 29.35 -31.72
N THR A 267 -1.55 30.62 -31.53
CA THR A 267 -2.56 31.34 -32.29
C THR A 267 -2.02 31.69 -33.68
N LYS A 268 -2.92 32.11 -34.58
CA LYS A 268 -2.48 32.69 -35.85
C LYS A 268 -1.71 33.99 -35.59
N GLU A 269 -2.02 34.77 -34.55
CA GLU A 269 -1.18 35.89 -34.14
C GLU A 269 0.20 35.46 -33.67
N ASP A 270 0.33 34.40 -32.87
CA ASP A 270 1.63 33.87 -32.46
C ASP A 270 2.43 33.46 -33.69
N TRP A 271 1.80 32.73 -34.60
CA TRP A 271 2.40 32.35 -35.87
C TRP A 271 2.78 33.58 -36.69
N ASN A 272 1.91 34.58 -36.82
CA ASN A 272 2.16 35.81 -37.55
C ASN A 272 3.12 36.76 -36.82
N ARG A 273 3.40 36.55 -35.54
CA ARG A 273 4.46 37.27 -34.82
C ARG A 273 5.82 36.73 -35.22
N PHE A 274 5.87 35.46 -35.61
CA PHE A 274 7.06 34.81 -36.15
C PHE A 274 7.12 34.88 -37.69
N HIS A 275 6.03 34.68 -38.43
CA HIS A 275 6.02 34.31 -39.86
C HIS A 275 6.28 35.43 -40.91
N PRO A 276 5.73 36.65 -40.82
CA PRO A 276 5.78 37.63 -41.92
C PRO A 276 7.12 38.36 -42.03
N ASN A 277 7.92 38.37 -40.96
CA ASN A 277 9.22 39.03 -40.90
C ASN A 277 10.32 38.10 -40.39
N LEU A 278 10.24 36.75 -40.56
CA LEU A 278 11.40 35.92 -40.22
C LEU A 278 12.55 36.43 -41.07
N GLN A 279 13.48 37.13 -40.42
CA GLN A 279 14.79 37.34 -41.00
C GLN A 279 15.29 35.96 -41.46
N PRO A 280 15.98 35.86 -42.59
CA PRO A 280 16.42 34.58 -43.15
C PRO A 280 17.06 33.66 -42.10
N GLU A 281 17.77 34.22 -41.11
CA GLU A 281 18.33 33.47 -39.98
C GLU A 281 17.27 32.75 -39.14
N LEU A 282 16.16 33.41 -38.87
CA LEU A 282 15.05 32.95 -38.04
C LEU A 282 14.25 31.86 -38.77
N ALA A 283 14.09 31.97 -40.10
CA ALA A 283 13.51 30.93 -40.96
C ALA A 283 14.40 29.67 -40.98
N ILE A 284 15.72 29.86 -41.06
CA ILE A 284 16.70 28.79 -40.94
C ILE A 284 16.64 28.15 -39.54
N GLN A 285 16.52 28.94 -38.47
CA GLN A 285 16.34 28.41 -37.11
C GLN A 285 15.05 27.61 -36.97
N PHE A 286 13.93 28.10 -37.49
CA PHE A 286 12.66 27.39 -37.46
C PHE A 286 12.73 26.06 -38.23
N ALA A 287 13.29 26.06 -39.44
CA ALA A 287 13.53 24.86 -40.23
C ALA A 287 14.48 23.88 -39.51
N ARG A 288 15.47 24.40 -38.75
CA ARG A 288 16.34 23.58 -37.88
C ARG A 288 15.55 22.98 -36.71
N CYS A 289 14.70 23.72 -36.02
CA CYS A 289 13.89 23.21 -34.91
C CYS A 289 12.91 22.09 -35.33
N MET A 290 12.38 22.18 -36.55
CA MET A 290 11.47 21.17 -37.12
C MET A 290 12.20 19.98 -37.76
N ASN A 291 13.52 20.06 -37.95
CA ASN A 291 14.33 18.96 -38.46
C ASN A 291 14.74 18.03 -37.31
N ALA A 292 14.30 16.77 -37.38
CA ALA A 292 14.63 15.73 -36.41
C ALA A 292 16.14 15.51 -36.22
N LYS A 293 16.97 15.80 -37.22
CA LYS A 293 18.45 15.71 -37.13
C LYS A 293 19.09 16.85 -36.35
N ASN A 294 18.42 18.00 -36.27
CA ASN A 294 18.93 19.22 -35.64
C ASN A 294 18.33 19.47 -34.27
N THR A 295 17.38 18.63 -33.85
CA THR A 295 16.85 18.67 -32.49
C THR A 295 17.95 18.15 -31.58
N ARG A 296 18.68 19.08 -30.95
CA ARG A 296 19.44 18.69 -29.76
C ARG A 296 18.41 18.24 -28.74
N VAL A 297 18.39 16.94 -28.45
CA VAL A 297 17.83 16.46 -27.18
C VAL A 297 18.49 17.33 -26.11
N PRO A 298 17.75 17.93 -25.16
CA PRO A 298 18.36 18.77 -24.13
C PRO A 298 19.60 18.05 -23.61
N GLU A 299 20.77 18.59 -23.94
CA GLU A 299 22.02 18.06 -23.43
C GLU A 299 21.86 18.17 -21.93
N SER A 300 21.93 17.04 -21.23
CA SER A 300 21.92 17.02 -19.77
C SER A 300 23.07 17.92 -19.35
N HIS A 301 22.76 19.16 -18.95
CA HIS A 301 23.78 20.13 -18.60
C HIS A 301 24.54 19.52 -17.42
N PRO A 302 25.84 19.18 -17.55
CA PRO A 302 26.54 18.41 -16.52
C PRO A 302 26.75 19.18 -15.22
N ALA A 303 26.54 20.51 -15.24
CA ALA A 303 27.05 21.41 -14.23
C ALA A 303 26.07 21.77 -13.10
N ASP A 304 24.74 21.77 -13.34
CA ASP A 304 23.85 22.52 -12.42
C ASP A 304 22.74 21.72 -11.72
N ASP A 305 22.58 20.42 -11.96
CA ASP A 305 21.74 19.58 -11.11
C ASP A 305 21.80 18.13 -11.61
N ALA A 306 22.21 17.19 -10.76
CA ALA A 306 22.10 15.75 -11.07
C ALA A 306 20.63 15.30 -11.35
N ASP A 307 19.66 16.15 -11.00
CA ASP A 307 18.22 15.98 -11.21
C ASP A 307 17.64 16.86 -12.34
N ALA A 308 18.42 17.73 -13.00
CA ALA A 308 17.90 18.64 -14.01
C ALA A 308 17.84 17.99 -15.40
N ARG A 309 16.65 17.44 -15.70
CA ARG A 309 15.96 17.58 -16.99
C ARG A 309 16.63 17.07 -18.28
N GLY A 310 17.69 16.28 -18.25
CA GLY A 310 18.00 15.44 -19.42
C GLY A 310 16.87 14.43 -19.60
N LEU A 311 16.22 14.30 -20.76
CA LEU A 311 15.43 13.09 -21.01
C LEU A 311 16.40 11.88 -20.97
N PRO A 312 16.02 10.74 -20.35
CA PRO A 312 16.89 9.57 -20.39
C PRO A 312 17.19 9.22 -21.85
N GLN A 313 18.46 9.17 -22.22
CA GLN A 313 18.87 8.99 -23.62
C GLN A 313 18.62 7.57 -24.11
N ASN A 314 18.50 6.62 -23.18
CA ASN A 314 18.24 5.21 -23.44
C ASN A 314 17.41 4.59 -22.29
N THR A 315 16.83 3.42 -22.54
CA THR A 315 16.02 2.65 -21.56
C THR A 315 16.80 2.27 -20.30
N HIS A 316 18.13 2.11 -20.41
CA HIS A 316 18.98 1.78 -19.27
C HIS A 316 19.13 2.96 -18.30
N GLU A 317 19.17 4.21 -18.79
CA GLU A 317 19.12 5.40 -17.94
C GLU A 317 17.78 5.56 -17.23
N VAL A 318 16.67 5.17 -17.86
CA VAL A 318 15.37 5.10 -17.18
C VAL A 318 15.46 4.20 -15.96
N SER A 319 16.09 3.03 -16.09
CA SER A 319 16.23 2.08 -14.98
C SER A 319 17.21 2.52 -13.87
N LYS A 320 18.21 3.33 -14.23
CA LYS A 320 19.21 3.85 -13.28
C LYS A 320 18.74 5.09 -12.53
N ARG A 321 17.80 5.85 -13.10
CA ARG A 321 17.25 7.04 -12.45
C ARG A 321 16.32 6.64 -11.32
N LYS A 322 16.52 7.28 -10.18
CA LYS A 322 15.61 7.17 -9.06
C LYS A 322 14.40 8.05 -9.34
N TRP A 323 13.40 7.48 -10.02
CA TRP A 323 12.11 8.16 -10.18
C TRP A 323 11.47 8.35 -8.81
N ARG A 324 10.84 9.49 -8.61
CA ARG A 324 9.95 9.67 -7.46
C ARG A 324 8.88 8.59 -7.55
N THR A 325 8.65 7.89 -6.44
CA THR A 325 7.52 6.99 -6.31
C THR A 325 6.24 7.77 -6.60
N SER A 326 5.50 7.38 -7.63
CA SER A 326 4.12 7.85 -7.85
C SER A 326 3.19 7.15 -6.85
N GLY A 327 1.96 7.66 -6.72
CA GLY A 327 0.91 7.02 -5.92
C GLY A 327 0.60 7.70 -4.58
N PRO A 328 -0.25 7.07 -3.75
CA PRO A 328 -0.88 7.70 -2.59
C PRO A 328 0.12 8.29 -1.59
N LEU A 329 1.16 7.54 -1.22
CA LEU A 329 2.20 8.00 -0.29
C LEU A 329 2.91 9.27 -0.79
N SER A 330 3.09 9.38 -2.09
CA SER A 330 3.70 10.54 -2.72
C SER A 330 2.84 11.78 -2.57
N HIS A 331 1.53 11.64 -2.76
CA HIS A 331 0.57 12.72 -2.55
C HIS A 331 0.47 13.10 -1.07
N GLN A 332 0.46 12.14 -0.16
CA GLN A 332 0.47 12.39 1.29
C GLN A 332 1.71 13.20 1.70
N LYS A 333 2.91 12.81 1.23
CA LYS A 333 4.17 13.56 1.44
C LYS A 333 4.11 14.98 0.90
N SER A 334 3.56 15.13 -0.30
CA SER A 334 3.38 16.42 -0.95
C SER A 334 2.48 17.36 -0.14
N VAL A 335 1.33 16.85 0.30
CA VAL A 335 0.35 17.59 1.11
C VAL A 335 0.97 17.99 2.45
N ALA A 336 1.61 17.05 3.15
CA ALA A 336 2.30 17.31 4.41
C ALA A 336 3.39 18.38 4.25
N ALA A 337 4.20 18.29 3.19
CA ALA A 337 5.21 19.28 2.87
C ALA A 337 4.61 20.66 2.64
N MET A 338 3.51 20.74 1.89
CA MET A 338 2.88 22.02 1.59
C MET A 338 2.24 22.67 2.81
N ALA A 339 1.53 21.87 3.61
CA ALA A 339 0.97 22.32 4.87
C ALA A 339 2.07 22.85 5.81
N TYR A 340 3.23 22.20 5.82
CA TYR A 340 4.37 22.68 6.60
C TYR A 340 4.91 24.00 6.07
N LEU A 341 5.12 24.13 4.75
CA LEU A 341 5.64 25.38 4.19
C LEU A 341 4.73 26.56 4.56
N MET A 342 3.41 26.37 4.48
CA MET A 342 2.46 27.40 4.90
C MET A 342 2.53 27.73 6.40
N HIS A 343 2.78 26.73 7.25
CA HIS A 343 2.90 26.95 8.69
C HIS A 343 4.27 27.56 9.09
N GLY A 344 5.32 27.21 8.36
CA GLY A 344 6.69 27.64 8.62
C GLY A 344 7.01 29.03 8.08
N GLU A 345 6.33 29.49 7.03
CA GLU A 345 6.56 30.78 6.36
C GLU A 345 6.58 31.97 7.33
N PRO A 346 5.62 32.12 8.28
CA PRO A 346 5.63 33.24 9.23
C PRO A 346 6.84 33.25 10.17
N THR A 347 7.49 32.10 10.36
CA THR A 347 8.67 31.93 11.21
C THR A 347 9.96 31.80 10.39
N ASN A 348 9.93 32.14 9.10
CA ASN A 348 11.03 31.99 8.16
C ASN A 348 11.65 30.57 8.19
N PHE A 349 10.81 29.55 8.33
CA PHE A 349 11.18 28.14 8.40
C PHE A 349 12.23 27.79 9.48
N GLN A 350 12.33 28.57 10.56
CA GLN A 350 13.29 28.35 11.67
C GLN A 350 13.24 26.93 12.24
N LYS A 351 12.07 26.27 12.16
CA LYS A 351 11.82 24.92 12.69
C LYS A 351 11.79 23.84 11.61
N VAL A 352 12.39 24.04 10.44
CA VAL A 352 12.29 23.08 9.32
C VAL A 352 12.93 21.73 9.59
N GLY A 353 14.04 21.70 10.33
CA GLY A 353 14.62 20.46 10.84
C GLY A 353 13.74 19.71 11.87
N LEU A 354 12.64 20.34 12.31
CA LEU A 354 11.65 19.76 13.23
C LEU A 354 10.36 19.33 12.55
N MET A 355 10.20 19.64 11.26
CA MET A 355 8.96 19.45 10.50
C MET A 355 8.40 18.03 10.58
N TRP A 356 9.27 17.03 10.63
CA TRP A 356 8.88 15.62 10.60
C TRP A 356 8.81 14.96 11.99
N ARG A 357 8.83 15.77 13.06
CA ARG A 357 8.78 15.31 14.46
C ARG A 357 7.35 15.13 14.97
N GLY A 358 6.34 15.57 14.22
CA GLY A 358 4.93 15.37 14.54
C GLY A 358 4.02 16.21 13.66
N LEU A 359 3.33 15.55 12.74
CA LEU A 359 2.23 16.13 11.97
C LEU A 359 0.92 15.57 12.50
N THR A 360 -0.03 16.40 12.88
CA THR A 360 -1.41 15.93 13.07
C THR A 360 -2.39 16.83 12.34
N VAL A 361 -3.58 16.28 12.11
CA VAL A 361 -4.70 16.98 11.50
C VAL A 361 -5.69 17.32 12.61
N LYS A 362 -5.91 18.62 12.86
CA LYS A 362 -6.86 19.15 13.84
C LYS A 362 -8.29 18.97 13.36
N LEU A 363 -9.09 18.25 14.15
CA LEU A 363 -10.53 18.41 14.19
C LEU A 363 -10.83 19.65 15.04
N GLN A 364 -11.31 20.75 14.44
CA GLN A 364 -11.54 21.98 15.19
C GLN A 364 -12.74 21.93 16.15
N SER A 365 -13.49 20.83 16.19
CA SER A 365 -14.87 20.91 16.67
C SER A 365 -15.47 19.53 16.79
N LEU A 366 -15.09 18.90 17.89
CA LEU A 366 -15.79 17.80 18.49
C LEU A 366 -16.34 18.35 19.80
N TRP A 367 -17.65 18.63 19.83
CA TRP A 367 -18.32 18.97 21.08
C TRP A 367 -18.51 17.68 21.85
N ALA A 368 -17.65 17.42 22.83
CA ALA A 368 -17.98 16.45 23.86
C ALA A 368 -19.10 17.06 24.72
N LEU A 369 -20.14 16.29 25.05
CA LEU A 369 -21.08 16.68 26.10
C LEU A 369 -20.27 16.77 27.42
N PHE A 370 -20.10 17.97 27.96
CA PHE A 370 -19.20 18.26 29.07
C PHE A 370 -19.86 17.95 30.42
N PHE A 371 -19.15 17.19 31.27
CA PHE A 371 -19.34 17.27 32.71
C PHE A 371 -18.04 17.77 33.36
N PHE A 372 -18.09 19.04 33.78
CA PHE A 372 -17.15 19.84 34.57
C PHE A 372 -15.87 20.44 33.95
N VAL A 373 -15.69 21.73 34.31
CA VAL A 373 -14.58 22.71 34.19
C VAL A 373 -14.39 23.46 32.86
N ASN A 374 -14.70 24.76 32.90
CA ASN A 374 -14.39 25.80 31.92
C ASN A 374 -12.89 25.81 31.52
N MET A 375 -12.54 25.26 30.36
CA MET A 375 -11.32 25.62 29.63
C MET A 375 -11.56 25.53 28.12
N GLN A 376 -10.92 26.42 27.35
CA GLN A 376 -11.10 26.49 25.90
C GLN A 376 -10.79 25.15 25.21
N PRO A 377 -11.68 24.64 24.34
CA PRO A 377 -11.55 23.32 23.78
C PRO A 377 -10.49 23.30 22.68
N SER A 378 -9.51 22.42 22.82
CA SER A 378 -8.75 21.89 21.70
C SER A 378 -8.57 20.40 21.96
N ILE A 379 -9.48 19.62 21.37
CA ILE A 379 -9.49 18.16 21.44
C ILE A 379 -8.88 17.65 20.12
N PHE A 380 -7.94 16.71 20.21
CA PHE A 380 -7.17 16.16 19.09
C PHE A 380 -7.41 14.62 19.01
N PHE A 381 -7.33 13.96 17.82
CA PHE A 381 -7.73 12.52 17.63
C PHE A 381 -6.75 11.50 16.95
N THR A 382 -6.24 10.42 17.66
CA THR A 382 -5.14 9.34 17.57
C THR A 382 -5.70 8.06 18.05
N GLN A 383 -5.55 7.09 17.18
CA GLN A 383 -5.01 5.85 17.66
C GLN A 383 -3.76 5.55 16.84
N GLY A 384 -2.62 5.45 17.55
CA GLY A 384 -1.33 5.04 17.01
C GLY A 384 -0.57 6.08 16.19
N GLY A 385 0.73 6.19 16.47
CA GLY A 385 1.69 6.82 15.57
C GLY A 385 1.67 8.35 15.54
N VAL A 386 2.33 8.99 16.51
CA VAL A 386 2.97 10.29 16.22
C VAL A 386 3.99 10.03 15.11
N PHE A 387 3.87 10.72 13.98
CA PHE A 387 4.81 10.57 12.88
C PHE A 387 6.22 10.96 13.30
N TRP A 388 7.12 10.00 13.11
CA TRP A 388 8.54 10.21 13.02
C TRP A 388 8.99 9.72 11.65
N GLN A 389 9.88 10.47 11.03
CA GLN A 389 10.24 10.32 9.63
C GLN A 389 10.87 8.96 9.33
N SER A 390 10.06 7.99 8.93
CA SER A 390 10.51 6.91 8.07
C SER A 390 9.80 6.92 6.73
N VAL A 391 10.59 6.97 5.67
CA VAL A 391 10.22 6.76 4.26
C VAL A 391 9.36 5.50 3.99
N ALA A 392 9.12 4.62 4.97
CA ALA A 392 8.23 3.46 4.89
C ALA A 392 6.88 3.72 5.59
N ASP A 393 5.88 4.09 4.78
CA ASP A 393 4.54 3.48 4.73
C ASP A 393 3.67 3.38 5.98
N GLN A 394 3.29 4.51 6.59
CA GLN A 394 1.94 4.69 7.15
C GLN A 394 1.73 6.12 7.63
N TYR A 395 0.65 6.76 7.15
CA TYR A 395 0.14 7.99 7.74
C TYR A 395 -1.08 7.69 8.63
N MET A 396 -0.94 7.60 9.95
CA MET A 396 -2.02 7.43 10.93
C MET A 396 -2.51 8.76 11.57
N LEU A 397 -3.83 8.85 11.80
CA LEU A 397 -4.51 10.00 12.44
C LEU A 397 -4.27 9.97 13.97
N SER A 398 -4.10 11.14 14.65
CA SER A 398 -3.46 11.30 16.00
C SER A 398 -4.09 12.22 17.18
N LEU A 399 -4.22 11.82 18.53
CA LEU A 399 -5.26 12.03 19.65
C LEU A 399 -4.48 12.63 20.78
N GLY A 400 -4.97 13.75 21.25
CA GLY A 400 -4.45 14.47 22.38
C GLY A 400 -5.61 15.19 23.02
N VAL A 401 -5.68 15.14 24.33
CA VAL A 401 -6.79 15.71 25.09
C VAL A 401 -6.21 16.52 26.23
N ARG A 402 -6.78 17.69 26.48
CA ARG A 402 -6.58 18.44 27.73
C ARG A 402 -7.70 18.06 28.69
N GLN A 403 -7.39 17.18 29.65
CA GLN A 403 -8.19 16.88 30.84
C GLN A 403 -9.68 16.62 30.59
N PHE A 404 -10.05 15.41 30.14
CA PHE A 404 -11.43 14.93 30.17
C PHE A 404 -11.48 13.49 30.68
N VAL A 405 -12.65 13.08 31.20
CA VAL A 405 -12.90 11.71 31.69
C VAL A 405 -13.50 10.83 30.58
N TYR A 406 -14.43 11.38 29.78
CA TYR A 406 -15.08 10.67 28.67
C TYR A 406 -15.01 11.50 27.37
N LEU A 407 -14.93 10.82 26.21
CA LEU A 407 -14.97 11.45 24.89
C LEU A 407 -16.11 10.89 24.05
N LEU A 408 -16.83 11.79 23.37
CA LEU A 408 -17.84 11.47 22.36
C LEU A 408 -17.44 12.09 21.01
N LEU A 409 -17.75 11.37 19.93
CA LEU A 409 -17.54 11.86 18.57
C LEU A 409 -18.78 12.58 18.04
N ASP A 410 -18.73 13.90 17.98
CA ASP A 410 -19.66 14.81 17.28
C ASP A 410 -19.08 15.33 15.93
N PRO A 411 -19.56 14.87 14.77
CA PRO A 411 -19.14 15.33 13.45
C PRO A 411 -19.92 16.56 12.98
N SER A 412 -20.81 17.14 13.79
CA SER A 412 -21.69 18.26 13.38
C SER A 412 -20.91 19.47 12.88
N SER A 413 -19.59 19.49 13.12
CA SER A 413 -18.76 20.50 12.54
C SER A 413 -18.37 20.29 11.09
N THR A 414 -18.80 21.26 10.30
CA THR A 414 -18.37 21.49 8.93
C THR A 414 -17.00 22.16 8.82
N ARG A 415 -16.31 22.45 9.93
CA ARG A 415 -14.98 23.06 9.88
C ARG A 415 -13.97 22.06 9.35
N GLN A 416 -13.29 22.49 8.30
CA GLN A 416 -12.27 21.71 7.62
C GLN A 416 -11.07 21.45 8.54
N PRO A 417 -10.35 20.35 8.31
CA PRO A 417 -9.16 20.04 9.08
C PRO A 417 -8.04 21.07 8.89
N ASP A 418 -7.38 21.45 9.98
CA ASP A 418 -6.13 22.23 9.96
C ASP A 418 -4.93 21.33 10.24
N PHE A 419 -3.79 21.59 9.60
CA PHE A 419 -2.56 20.91 9.99
C PHE A 419 -1.94 21.57 11.22
N LEU A 420 -1.47 20.73 12.13
CA LEU A 420 -0.76 21.14 13.32
C LEU A 420 0.61 20.50 13.36
N PHE A 421 1.57 21.31 13.77
CA PHE A 421 2.96 20.92 13.84
C PHE A 421 3.43 21.07 15.28
N ASN A 422 3.91 19.97 15.86
CA ASN A 422 4.58 20.05 17.14
C ASN A 422 6.08 20.31 16.93
N GLY A 423 6.49 21.55 17.19
CA GLY A 423 7.89 21.97 17.07
C GLY A 423 8.70 21.86 18.37
N ASP A 424 8.14 21.32 19.45
CA ASP A 424 8.85 21.17 20.73
C ASP A 424 8.57 19.78 21.33
N LEU A 425 9.63 19.05 21.68
CA LEU A 425 9.52 17.74 22.30
C LEU A 425 9.62 17.81 23.82
N VAL A 426 10.43 18.74 24.35
CA VAL A 426 10.76 18.81 25.77
C VAL A 426 9.65 19.55 26.52
N ASN A 427 9.22 20.70 25.99
CA ASN A 427 8.13 21.49 26.57
C ASN A 427 6.86 21.35 25.74
N SER A 428 6.64 20.16 25.17
CA SER A 428 5.46 19.95 24.34
C SER A 428 4.20 20.15 25.18
N GLN A 429 3.35 21.06 24.73
CA GLN A 429 2.00 21.21 25.27
C GLN A 429 1.09 20.04 24.87
N TRP A 430 1.58 19.20 23.95
CA TRP A 430 0.85 18.06 23.42
C TRP A 430 1.09 16.88 24.36
N LYS A 431 0.01 16.16 24.65
CA LYS A 431 0.04 14.98 25.50
C LYS A 431 -0.58 13.82 24.76
N ARG A 432 0.02 12.65 24.91
CA ARG A 432 -0.56 11.38 24.48
C ARG A 432 -1.67 11.05 25.48
N VAL A 433 -2.84 10.71 24.96
CA VAL A 433 -3.98 10.37 25.81
C VAL A 433 -4.37 8.94 25.52
N SER A 434 -4.17 8.08 26.52
CA SER A 434 -4.62 6.70 26.47
C SER A 434 -6.13 6.69 26.66
N VAL A 435 -6.82 6.04 25.75
CA VAL A 435 -8.27 5.83 25.81
C VAL A 435 -8.56 4.34 25.86
N LYS A 436 -9.61 3.98 26.59
CA LYS A 436 -10.19 2.64 26.64
C LYS A 436 -11.62 2.74 26.11
N LEU A 437 -11.98 1.84 25.20
CA LEU A 437 -13.35 1.76 24.72
C LEU A 437 -14.22 1.10 25.78
N LEU A 438 -15.30 1.77 26.15
CA LEU A 438 -16.32 1.25 27.05
C LEU A 438 -17.46 0.64 26.24
N PRO A 439 -17.78 -0.66 26.47
CA PRO A 439 -19.00 -1.26 25.97
C PRO A 439 -20.25 -0.50 26.42
N PRO A 440 -21.36 -0.56 25.67
CA PRO A 440 -22.57 0.19 26.00
C PRO A 440 -23.10 -0.07 27.41
N ALA A 441 -22.92 -1.29 27.93
CA ALA A 441 -23.26 -1.65 29.30
C ALA A 441 -22.45 -0.89 30.38
N CYS A 442 -21.23 -0.44 30.05
CA CYS A 442 -20.32 0.27 30.97
C CYS A 442 -20.37 1.80 30.81
N VAL A 443 -21.00 2.31 29.75
CA VAL A 443 -21.10 3.77 29.51
C VAL A 443 -22.04 4.39 30.54
N PRO A 444 -21.65 5.47 31.27
CA PRO A 444 -22.50 6.16 32.26
C PRO A 444 -23.90 6.52 31.74
N ILE A 445 -24.90 6.60 32.63
CA ILE A 445 -26.31 6.75 32.21
C ILE A 445 -26.56 8.06 31.48
N GLU A 446 -25.80 9.09 31.84
CA GLU A 446 -25.80 10.40 31.22
C GLU A 446 -25.33 10.36 29.76
N LEU A 447 -24.58 9.31 29.40
CA LEU A 447 -23.99 9.10 28.08
C LEU A 447 -24.60 7.88 27.35
N ALA A 448 -25.59 7.21 27.94
CA ALA A 448 -26.16 5.96 27.41
C ALA A 448 -26.75 6.13 25.99
N SER A 449 -27.18 7.34 25.62
CA SER A 449 -27.65 7.67 24.27
C SER A 449 -26.56 7.58 23.19
N SER A 450 -25.29 7.55 23.59
CA SER A 450 -24.14 7.57 22.68
C SER A 450 -23.63 6.18 22.30
N GLY A 451 -24.27 5.11 22.77
CA GLY A 451 -23.87 3.74 22.46
C GLY A 451 -22.57 3.36 23.17
N ALA A 452 -21.43 3.49 22.50
CA ALA A 452 -20.10 3.24 23.07
C ALA A 452 -19.45 4.52 23.61
N GLY A 453 -18.53 4.40 24.56
CA GLY A 453 -17.79 5.54 25.13
C GLY A 453 -16.28 5.36 25.01
N LEU A 454 -15.54 6.47 25.05
CA LEU A 454 -14.08 6.46 25.19
C LEU A 454 -13.71 6.99 26.57
N LEU A 455 -13.27 6.10 27.46
CA LEU A 455 -12.75 6.45 28.79
C LEU A 455 -11.29 6.87 28.67
N VAL A 456 -10.97 8.07 29.13
CA VAL A 456 -9.58 8.52 29.22
C VAL A 456 -8.93 7.85 30.43
N THR A 457 -7.91 7.03 30.18
CA THR A 457 -7.22 6.28 31.23
C THR A 457 -5.96 6.97 31.73
N GLU A 458 -5.23 7.66 30.84
CA GLU A 458 -3.95 8.26 31.20
C GLU A 458 -3.59 9.43 30.29
N HIS A 459 -2.99 10.48 30.87
CA HIS A 459 -2.31 11.54 30.14
C HIS A 459 -0.79 11.37 30.27
N MET A 460 -0.10 11.25 29.15
CA MET A 460 1.35 11.06 29.11
C MET A 460 2.04 12.09 28.23
N ASP A 461 3.34 12.28 28.45
CA ASP A 461 4.19 12.94 27.46
C ASP A 461 4.16 12.18 26.11
N LEU A 462 4.30 12.89 24.99
CA LEU A 462 4.24 12.27 23.65
C LEU A 462 5.30 11.19 23.47
N VAL A 463 6.54 11.45 23.91
CA VAL A 463 7.64 10.50 23.75
C VAL A 463 7.42 9.32 24.69
N LYS A 464 7.05 9.58 25.96
CA LYS A 464 6.71 8.51 26.92
C LYS A 464 5.61 7.60 26.38
N GLY A 465 4.55 8.19 25.82
CA GLY A 465 3.47 7.47 25.18
C GLY A 465 3.95 6.62 23.99
N ALA A 466 4.72 7.21 23.08
CA ALA A 466 5.22 6.48 21.92
C ALA A 466 6.10 5.28 22.29
N LEU A 467 6.90 5.41 23.36
CA LEU A 467 7.69 4.32 23.92
C LEU A 467 6.79 3.21 24.50
N LYS A 468 5.79 3.57 25.32
CA LYS A 468 4.84 2.63 25.93
C LYS A 468 4.08 1.81 24.87
N ASP A 469 3.68 2.45 23.77
CA ASP A 469 2.99 1.80 22.66
C ASP A 469 3.88 0.92 21.79
N GLY A 470 5.20 1.02 21.94
CA GLY A 470 6.12 0.31 21.06
C GLY A 470 6.14 0.87 19.63
N ILE A 471 5.86 2.16 19.45
CA ILE A 471 5.91 2.80 18.13
C ILE A 471 7.33 2.68 17.57
N THR A 472 7.46 2.24 16.32
CA THR A 472 8.78 2.06 15.71
C THR A 472 9.41 3.43 15.40
N ILE A 473 10.42 3.80 16.17
CA ILE A 473 11.20 5.03 15.96
C ILE A 473 12.52 4.69 15.25
N LYS A 474 12.90 5.48 14.25
CA LYS A 474 14.17 5.32 13.54
C LYS A 474 15.35 5.76 14.40
N VAL A 475 16.54 5.23 14.09
CA VAL A 475 17.77 5.54 14.82
C VAL A 475 18.12 7.03 14.75
N ASP A 476 17.90 7.69 13.62
CA ASP A 476 18.20 9.11 13.49
C ASP A 476 17.23 9.99 14.28
N ASP A 477 15.96 9.61 14.35
CA ASP A 477 14.98 10.27 15.23
C ASP A 477 15.31 10.04 16.71
N LEU A 478 15.69 8.81 17.09
CA LEU A 478 16.13 8.49 18.44
C LEU A 478 17.36 9.33 18.85
N LYS A 479 18.33 9.52 17.95
CA LYS A 479 19.48 10.42 18.19
C LYS A 479 19.03 11.84 18.48
N LEU A 480 18.09 12.35 17.69
CA LEU A 480 17.55 13.71 17.87
C LEU A 480 16.83 13.83 19.21
N ILE A 481 15.92 12.90 19.52
CA ILE A 481 15.18 12.88 20.80
C ILE A 481 16.18 12.86 21.96
N CYS A 482 17.12 11.89 22.00
CA CYS A 482 18.11 11.83 23.08
C CYS A 482 18.96 13.10 23.18
N ARG A 483 19.26 13.78 22.06
CA ARG A 483 19.99 15.05 22.05
C ARG A 483 19.17 16.18 22.66
N GLU A 484 17.89 16.30 22.32
CA GLU A 484 17.00 17.32 22.90
C GLU A 484 16.85 17.12 24.42
N PHE A 485 16.72 15.87 24.87
CA PHE A 485 16.64 15.52 26.30
C PHE A 485 18.01 15.47 27.00
N LYS A 486 19.11 15.76 26.28
CA LYS A 486 20.49 15.76 26.79
C LYS A 486 20.87 14.44 27.49
N LEU A 487 20.39 13.31 26.96
CA LEU A 487 20.62 11.99 27.55
C LEU A 487 22.03 11.49 27.26
N ARG A 488 22.66 10.88 28.27
CA ARG A 488 23.95 10.22 28.12
C ARG A 488 23.76 8.81 27.55
N ILE A 489 24.46 8.50 26.46
CA ILE A 489 24.29 7.23 25.74
C ILE A 489 25.61 6.45 25.78
N VAL A 490 25.56 5.22 26.29
CA VAL A 490 26.69 4.30 26.31
C VAL A 490 26.53 3.32 25.16
N GLY A 491 27.45 3.36 24.18
CA GLY A 491 27.34 2.52 22.99
C GLY A 491 27.81 1.08 23.23
N THR A 492 26.96 0.11 22.89
CA THR A 492 27.24 -1.33 22.97
C THR A 492 27.70 -1.93 21.64
N GLY A 493 27.62 -1.19 20.54
CA GLY A 493 28.05 -1.63 19.21
C GLY A 493 29.58 -1.69 19.02
N LYS A 494 30.00 -2.17 17.85
CA LYS A 494 31.43 -2.27 17.47
C LYS A 494 32.12 -0.91 17.61
N GLY A 495 33.20 -0.88 18.39
CA GLY A 495 33.94 0.35 18.70
C GLY A 495 33.20 1.30 19.64
N LYS A 496 32.33 0.77 20.53
CA LYS A 496 31.50 1.56 21.46
C LYS A 496 30.55 2.53 20.76
N ARG A 497 30.18 2.25 19.50
CA ARG A 497 29.21 3.04 18.75
C ARG A 497 27.80 2.73 19.24
N PRO A 498 26.97 3.74 19.57
CA PRO A 498 25.58 3.50 19.96
C PRO A 498 24.77 2.84 18.85
N VAL A 499 24.07 1.76 19.19
CA VAL A 499 23.07 1.09 18.34
C VAL A 499 21.66 1.48 18.77
N LYS A 500 20.63 1.15 17.96
CA LYS A 500 19.21 1.47 18.26
C LYS A 500 18.83 1.15 19.72
N ARG A 501 19.26 -0.02 20.21
CA ARG A 501 18.97 -0.49 21.58
C ARG A 501 19.53 0.44 22.65
N ASP A 502 20.68 1.05 22.43
CA ASP A 502 21.31 1.96 23.40
C ASP A 502 20.51 3.25 23.55
N TYR A 503 20.04 3.81 22.42
CA TYR A 503 19.18 4.99 22.43
C TYR A 503 17.83 4.71 23.11
N VAL A 504 17.20 3.59 22.75
CA VAL A 504 15.92 3.18 23.36
C VAL A 504 16.09 2.95 24.85
N LYS A 505 17.15 2.26 25.28
CA LYS A 505 17.45 2.02 26.69
C LYS A 505 17.60 3.34 27.46
N ALA A 506 18.38 4.29 26.95
CA ALA A 506 18.54 5.60 27.59
C ALA A 506 17.21 6.36 27.73
N LEU A 507 16.32 6.29 26.73
CA LEU A 507 15.00 6.91 26.79
C LEU A 507 14.07 6.22 27.78
N VAL A 508 14.09 4.89 27.81
CA VAL A 508 13.27 4.11 28.75
C VAL A 508 13.73 4.35 30.19
N GLU A 509 15.04 4.38 30.44
CA GLU A 509 15.61 4.74 31.75
C GLU A 509 15.21 6.17 32.18
N HIS A 510 15.13 7.10 31.23
CA HIS A 510 14.71 8.48 31.52
C HIS A 510 13.21 8.61 31.85
N TYR A 511 12.34 8.01 31.05
CA TYR A 511 10.88 8.20 31.16
C TYR A 511 10.17 7.23 32.11
N PHE A 512 10.80 6.09 32.39
CA PHE A 512 10.25 4.99 33.20
C PHE A 512 11.19 4.66 34.35
N ALA A 513 11.87 5.65 34.95
CA ALA A 513 12.82 5.44 36.05
C ALA A 513 12.20 4.62 37.20
N ASP A 514 10.93 4.89 37.51
CA ASP A 514 10.16 4.27 38.60
C ASP A 514 9.51 2.92 38.23
N SER A 515 9.56 2.51 36.96
CA SER A 515 9.02 1.22 36.50
C SER A 515 9.93 0.06 36.88
N SER A 516 9.37 -1.16 36.95
CA SER A 516 10.15 -2.39 37.17
C SER A 516 11.14 -2.65 36.02
N GLU A 517 12.26 -3.32 36.32
CA GLU A 517 13.24 -3.70 35.28
C GLU A 517 12.64 -4.63 34.22
N GLU A 518 11.65 -5.44 34.61
CA GLU A 518 10.88 -6.29 33.70
C GLU A 518 10.06 -5.47 32.71
N GLU A 519 9.33 -4.44 33.18
CA GLU A 519 8.57 -3.53 32.31
C GLU A 519 9.49 -2.76 31.36
N LYS A 520 10.60 -2.22 31.87
CA LYS A 520 11.61 -1.53 31.06
C LYS A 520 12.16 -2.46 29.97
N GLN A 521 12.51 -3.69 30.31
CA GLN A 521 13.04 -4.67 29.37
C GLN A 521 12.00 -5.08 28.32
N GLN A 522 10.72 -5.22 28.70
CA GLN A 522 9.62 -5.46 27.75
C GLN A 522 9.45 -4.30 26.76
N ILE A 523 9.48 -3.04 27.22
CA ILE A 523 9.40 -1.85 26.35
C ILE A 523 10.59 -1.81 25.40
N ILE A 524 11.81 -2.02 25.91
CA ILE A 524 13.04 -2.04 25.10
C ILE A 524 12.93 -3.12 24.03
N GLU A 525 12.51 -4.33 24.38
CA GLU A 525 12.32 -5.42 23.43
C GLU A 525 11.27 -5.10 22.38
N ARG A 526 10.12 -4.55 22.77
CA ARG A 526 9.05 -4.17 21.83
C ARG A 526 9.55 -3.17 20.79
N LEU A 527 10.32 -2.16 21.20
CA LEU A 527 10.88 -1.13 20.33
C LEU A 527 12.08 -1.58 19.49
N CYS A 528 12.88 -2.52 20.02
CA CYS A 528 14.10 -3.01 19.38
C CYS A 528 13.89 -4.25 18.53
N ARG A 529 12.79 -5.00 18.72
CA ARG A 529 12.40 -6.07 17.82
C ARG A 529 12.32 -5.46 16.42
N GLN A 530 13.22 -5.89 15.53
CA GLN A 530 12.87 -5.94 14.12
C GLN A 530 11.52 -6.65 14.11
N ARG A 531 10.48 -6.06 13.52
CA ARG A 531 9.21 -6.78 13.32
C ARG A 531 9.63 -8.15 12.76
N LYS A 532 9.64 -9.20 13.58
CA LYS A 532 9.55 -10.56 13.07
C LYS A 532 8.30 -10.45 12.25
N THR A 533 8.45 -10.50 10.93
CA THR A 533 7.36 -10.20 10.01
C THR A 533 6.20 -11.00 10.54
N GLN A 534 5.19 -10.28 11.05
CA GLN A 534 4.05 -10.83 11.77
C GLN A 534 3.68 -12.08 10.99
N SER A 535 3.74 -13.26 11.62
CA SER A 535 3.70 -14.55 10.89
C SER A 535 2.60 -14.44 9.85
N THR A 536 3.01 -14.30 8.60
CA THR A 536 2.08 -13.83 7.58
C THR A 536 1.05 -14.92 7.46
N ASP A 537 -0.21 -14.56 7.73
CA ASP A 537 -1.28 -15.53 7.74
C ASP A 537 -1.28 -16.25 6.39
N VAL A 538 -1.18 -17.58 6.45
CA VAL A 538 -1.09 -18.42 5.25
C VAL A 538 -2.35 -18.22 4.40
N GLU A 539 -3.48 -17.92 5.04
CA GLU A 539 -4.74 -17.59 4.36
C GLU A 539 -4.65 -16.23 3.62
N LEU A 540 -3.99 -15.22 4.20
CA LEU A 540 -3.77 -13.94 3.54
C LEU A 540 -2.94 -14.11 2.26
N LEU A 541 -1.93 -14.98 2.28
CA LEU A 541 -1.12 -15.28 1.09
C LEU A 541 -1.91 -15.99 0.01
N GLU A 542 -2.84 -16.87 0.39
CA GLU A 542 -3.74 -17.52 -0.55
C GLU A 542 -4.62 -16.47 -1.23
N HIS A 543 -5.15 -15.49 -0.49
CA HIS A 543 -5.87 -14.37 -1.08
C HIS A 543 -4.99 -13.49 -1.98
N VAL A 544 -3.77 -13.17 -1.56
CA VAL A 544 -2.79 -12.43 -2.38
C VAL A 544 -2.44 -13.20 -3.66
N ALA A 545 -2.46 -14.53 -3.64
CA ALA A 545 -2.20 -15.35 -4.82
C ALA A 545 -3.28 -15.22 -5.91
N HIS A 546 -4.51 -14.88 -5.51
CA HIS A 546 -5.66 -14.64 -6.40
C HIS A 546 -5.77 -13.20 -6.91
N LEU A 547 -4.95 -12.27 -6.40
CA LEU A 547 -4.86 -10.92 -6.96
C LEU A 547 -4.27 -10.96 -8.37
N ASP A 548 -4.66 -10.01 -9.21
CA ASP A 548 -4.03 -9.81 -10.52
C ASP A 548 -2.53 -9.48 -10.37
N PRO A 549 -1.71 -9.71 -11.42
CA PRO A 549 -0.27 -9.58 -11.33
C PRO A 549 0.23 -8.19 -10.87
N GLU A 550 -0.46 -7.11 -11.24
CA GLU A 550 -0.08 -5.74 -10.87
C GLU A 550 -0.31 -5.51 -9.37
N ASN A 551 -1.48 -5.90 -8.86
CA ASN A 551 -1.79 -5.77 -7.43
C ASN A 551 -0.94 -6.74 -6.58
N LYS A 552 -0.62 -7.93 -7.09
CA LYS A 552 0.23 -8.91 -6.39
C LYS A 552 1.66 -8.39 -6.16
N GLU A 553 2.17 -7.53 -7.03
CA GLU A 553 3.50 -6.94 -6.89
C GLU A 553 3.62 -6.03 -5.65
N CYS A 554 2.52 -5.37 -5.26
CA CYS A 554 2.44 -4.59 -4.02
C CYS A 554 2.64 -5.45 -2.76
N PHE A 555 2.42 -6.77 -2.84
CA PHE A 555 2.53 -7.70 -1.72
C PHE A 555 3.78 -8.58 -1.74
N LYS A 556 4.74 -8.29 -2.63
CA LYS A 556 5.94 -9.12 -2.81
C LYS A 556 6.76 -9.31 -1.52
N ASP A 557 6.82 -8.28 -0.67
CA ASP A 557 7.58 -8.34 0.58
C ASP A 557 6.86 -9.21 1.63
N GLN A 558 5.52 -9.20 1.66
CA GLN A 558 4.75 -10.13 2.50
C GLN A 558 4.86 -11.57 1.99
N ILE A 559 4.78 -11.79 0.68
CA ILE A 559 4.98 -13.12 0.08
C ILE A 559 6.37 -13.67 0.43
N LYS A 560 7.41 -12.84 0.28
CA LYS A 560 8.78 -13.21 0.61
C LYS A 560 8.94 -13.54 2.10
N ALA A 561 8.44 -12.66 2.98
CA ALA A 561 8.52 -12.88 4.41
C ALA A 561 7.76 -14.11 4.89
N ALA A 562 6.66 -14.42 4.23
CA ALA A 562 5.90 -15.62 4.53
C ALA A 562 6.60 -16.89 4.06
N ALA A 563 7.25 -16.85 2.89
CA ALA A 563 8.09 -17.94 2.43
C ALA A 563 9.28 -18.19 3.38
N GLU A 564 9.94 -17.12 3.85
CA GLU A 564 11.00 -17.19 4.87
C GLU A 564 10.47 -17.79 6.19
N ASN A 565 9.30 -17.34 6.68
CA ASN A 565 8.67 -17.91 7.88
C ASN A 565 8.30 -19.40 7.71
N LEU A 566 7.80 -19.80 6.54
CA LEU A 566 7.48 -21.20 6.25
C LEU A 566 8.74 -22.07 6.25
N GLU A 567 9.82 -21.58 5.65
CA GLU A 567 11.12 -22.25 5.65
C GLU A 567 11.65 -22.41 7.08
N ASP A 568 11.57 -21.37 7.91
CA ASP A 568 11.94 -21.43 9.32
C ASP A 568 11.12 -22.46 10.11
N ILE A 569 9.80 -22.52 9.89
CA ILE A 569 8.92 -23.51 10.52
C ILE A 569 9.30 -24.94 10.08
N LEU A 570 9.59 -25.13 8.79
CA LEU A 570 10.03 -26.43 8.26
C LEU A 570 11.39 -26.84 8.82
N GLN A 571 12.34 -25.91 8.93
CA GLN A 571 13.63 -26.16 9.56
C GLN A 571 13.49 -26.50 11.05
N GLN A 572 12.63 -25.80 11.79
CA GLN A 572 12.36 -26.11 13.20
C GLN A 572 11.71 -27.48 13.37
N LYS A 573 10.74 -27.84 12.53
CA LYS A 573 10.14 -29.18 12.51
C LYS A 573 11.17 -30.25 12.17
N GLY A 574 12.05 -29.98 11.20
CA GLY A 574 13.15 -30.87 10.84
C GLY A 574 14.14 -31.09 11.98
N ARG A 575 14.51 -30.04 12.71
CA ARG A 575 15.36 -30.14 13.92
C ARG A 575 14.67 -30.93 15.02
N ALA A 576 13.40 -30.63 15.33
CA ALA A 576 12.64 -31.36 16.34
C ALA A 576 12.46 -32.84 15.98
N GLN A 577 12.24 -33.17 14.70
CA GLN A 577 12.22 -34.56 14.23
C GLN A 577 13.59 -35.23 14.33
N GLY A 578 14.67 -34.51 13.98
CA GLY A 578 16.04 -35.00 14.12
C GLY A 578 16.41 -35.27 15.58
N GLU A 579 16.04 -34.39 16.50
CA GLU A 579 16.24 -34.57 17.94
C GLU A 579 15.43 -35.75 18.49
N ARG A 580 14.16 -35.90 18.06
CA ARG A 580 13.34 -37.08 18.42
C ARG A 580 13.95 -38.37 17.89
N ALA A 581 14.45 -38.37 16.65
CA ALA A 581 15.11 -39.52 16.05
C ALA A 581 16.43 -39.85 16.77
N ALA A 582 17.21 -38.84 17.16
CA ALA A 582 18.43 -39.01 17.93
C ALA A 582 18.15 -39.54 19.36
N GLN A 583 17.10 -39.05 20.02
CA GLN A 583 16.65 -39.55 21.31
C GLN A 583 16.18 -41.01 21.21
N GLN A 584 15.41 -41.35 20.16
CA GLN A 584 14.99 -42.72 19.88
C GLN A 584 16.17 -43.64 19.59
N ARG A 585 17.19 -43.18 18.84
CA ARG A 585 18.44 -43.93 18.62
C ARG A 585 19.21 -44.14 19.92
N SER A 586 19.39 -43.13 20.77
CA SER A 586 20.09 -43.31 22.04
C SER A 586 19.33 -44.24 23.01
N LYS A 587 18.00 -44.26 22.91
CA LYS A 587 17.16 -45.20 23.68
C LYS A 587 17.30 -46.61 23.13
N ALA A 588 17.26 -46.78 21.81
CA ALA A 588 17.49 -48.05 21.14
C ALA A 588 18.90 -48.60 21.40
N GLU A 589 19.94 -47.76 21.43
CA GLU A 589 21.32 -48.15 21.75
C GLU A 589 21.47 -48.56 23.22
N LYS A 590 20.77 -47.89 24.15
CA LYS A 590 20.71 -48.31 25.57
C LYS A 590 19.95 -49.62 25.76
N ASP A 591 18.87 -49.81 25.00
CA ASP A 591 18.10 -51.05 24.99
C ASP A 591 18.89 -52.19 24.30
N GLN A 592 19.73 -51.89 23.31
CA GLN A 592 20.67 -52.82 22.67
C GLN A 592 21.79 -53.26 23.63
N ALA A 593 22.38 -52.33 24.37
CA ALA A 593 23.40 -52.65 25.38
C ALA A 593 22.85 -53.53 26.53
N ALA A 594 21.55 -53.43 26.84
CA ALA A 594 20.87 -54.34 27.77
C ALA A 594 20.61 -55.73 27.18
N THR A 595 20.51 -55.82 25.85
CA THR A 595 20.19 -57.06 25.12
C THR A 595 21.44 -57.82 24.66
N GLU A 596 22.59 -57.16 24.51
CA GLU A 596 23.89 -57.77 24.17
C GLU A 596 24.43 -58.74 25.24
N LYS A 597 23.90 -58.71 26.47
CA LYS A 597 24.20 -59.73 27.49
C LYS A 597 23.44 -61.07 27.26
N ALA A 598 22.45 -61.10 26.37
CA ALA A 598 21.63 -62.28 26.08
C ALA A 598 21.84 -62.88 24.66
N ALA A 599 22.71 -62.28 23.83
CA ALA A 599 22.80 -62.59 22.40
C ALA A 599 24.13 -63.22 21.96
N ARG A 600 24.81 -63.99 22.82
CA ARG A 600 25.97 -64.81 22.41
C ARG A 600 25.60 -66.07 21.59
N ASP A 601 24.31 -66.34 21.35
CA ASP A 601 23.82 -67.54 20.66
C ASP A 601 23.14 -67.31 19.29
N ARG A 602 23.25 -66.12 18.68
CA ARG A 602 22.50 -65.80 17.44
C ARG A 602 23.33 -65.35 16.23
N GLU A 603 24.62 -65.63 16.23
CA GLU A 603 25.55 -65.21 15.15
C GLU A 603 25.38 -65.98 13.83
N THR A 604 24.55 -67.03 13.79
CA THR A 604 24.33 -67.85 12.57
C THR A 604 23.09 -67.43 11.75
N LYS A 605 22.19 -66.58 12.27
CA LYS A 605 20.95 -66.18 11.57
C LYS A 605 21.02 -64.84 10.83
N GLU A 606 21.97 -63.97 11.18
CA GLU A 606 22.06 -62.61 10.61
C GLU A 606 22.70 -62.57 9.22
N LYS A 607 23.61 -63.50 8.91
CA LYS A 607 24.20 -63.59 7.55
C LYS A 607 23.20 -64.04 6.49
N ALA A 608 22.22 -64.88 6.84
CA ALA A 608 21.17 -65.30 5.91
C ALA A 608 20.12 -64.20 5.64
N HIS A 609 19.86 -63.31 6.60
CA HIS A 609 18.88 -62.24 6.44
C HIS A 609 19.43 -61.06 5.62
N GLN A 610 20.71 -60.75 5.77
CA GLN A 610 21.36 -59.69 4.99
C GLN A 610 21.55 -60.07 3.51
N GLU A 611 21.79 -61.35 3.21
CA GLU A 611 21.81 -61.84 1.82
C GLU A 611 20.41 -61.86 1.19
N HIS A 612 19.36 -62.19 1.95
CA HIS A 612 17.97 -62.16 1.47
C HIS A 612 17.47 -60.72 1.19
N GLU A 613 17.79 -59.75 2.04
CA GLU A 613 17.42 -58.35 1.80
C GLU A 613 18.16 -57.72 0.61
N ALA A 614 19.43 -58.10 0.39
CA ALA A 614 20.19 -57.66 -0.77
C ALA A 614 19.60 -58.23 -2.07
N LEU A 615 19.16 -59.50 -2.05
CA LEU A 615 18.48 -60.15 -3.18
C LEU A 615 17.09 -59.54 -3.45
N GLU A 616 16.32 -59.20 -2.41
CA GLU A 616 15.01 -58.53 -2.58
C GLU A 616 15.14 -57.10 -3.12
N ARG A 617 16.17 -56.34 -2.72
CA ARG A 617 16.41 -54.99 -3.28
C ARG A 617 16.84 -55.07 -4.74
N ALA A 618 17.67 -56.05 -5.09
CA ALA A 618 18.05 -56.30 -6.48
C ALA A 618 16.85 -56.78 -7.34
N ALA A 619 15.98 -57.63 -6.79
CA ALA A 619 14.76 -58.09 -7.46
C ALA A 619 13.73 -56.95 -7.65
N ARG A 620 13.53 -56.08 -6.65
CA ARG A 620 12.64 -54.91 -6.79
C ARG A 620 13.20 -53.88 -7.77
N ALA A 621 14.52 -53.68 -7.84
CA ALA A 621 15.14 -52.83 -8.83
C ALA A 621 14.95 -53.40 -10.25
N ALA A 622 15.14 -54.71 -10.44
CA ALA A 622 14.93 -55.39 -11.73
C ALA A 622 13.45 -55.44 -12.16
N GLU A 623 12.52 -55.57 -11.21
CA GLU A 623 11.07 -55.55 -11.47
C GLU A 623 10.58 -54.13 -11.81
N MET A 624 11.15 -53.09 -11.20
CA MET A 624 10.89 -51.70 -11.57
C MET A 624 11.47 -51.33 -12.94
N ASP A 625 12.62 -51.89 -13.31
CA ASP A 625 13.20 -51.73 -14.67
C ASP A 625 12.35 -52.46 -15.72
N ARG A 626 11.72 -53.59 -15.36
CA ARG A 626 10.81 -54.35 -16.23
C ARG A 626 9.45 -53.66 -16.45
N LEU A 627 9.02 -52.82 -15.52
CA LEU A 627 7.85 -51.95 -15.64
C LEU A 627 8.13 -50.66 -16.42
N TRP A 628 9.40 -50.40 -16.74
CA TRP A 628 9.80 -49.22 -17.50
C TRP A 628 9.43 -49.41 -18.97
N GLY A 629 8.50 -48.59 -19.47
CA GLY A 629 7.99 -48.67 -20.84
C GLY A 629 6.55 -49.20 -20.97
N LEU A 630 5.89 -49.56 -19.87
CA LEU A 630 4.47 -49.90 -19.87
C LEU A 630 3.66 -48.81 -19.15
N THR A 631 2.52 -48.42 -19.72
CA THR A 631 1.59 -47.52 -19.04
C THR A 631 0.91 -48.26 -17.88
N PRO A 632 1.11 -47.84 -16.61
CA PRO A 632 0.45 -48.45 -15.46
C PRO A 632 -1.07 -48.51 -15.65
N ALA A 633 -1.72 -49.57 -15.15
CA ALA A 633 -3.15 -49.80 -15.33
C ALA A 633 -4.00 -48.59 -14.89
N PHE A 634 -3.69 -48.00 -13.73
CA PHE A 634 -4.39 -46.83 -13.20
C PHE A 634 -4.24 -45.56 -14.07
N LEU A 635 -3.18 -45.47 -14.90
CA LEU A 635 -3.00 -44.36 -15.84
C LEU A 635 -3.71 -44.61 -17.17
N LYS A 636 -3.98 -45.87 -17.54
CA LYS A 636 -4.71 -46.17 -18.78
C LYS A 636 -6.12 -45.62 -18.72
N GLU A 637 -6.81 -45.81 -17.60
CA GLU A 637 -8.18 -45.31 -17.38
C GLU A 637 -8.30 -43.79 -17.51
N LEU A 638 -7.21 -43.07 -17.22
CA LEU A 638 -7.15 -41.60 -17.29
C LEU A 638 -6.77 -41.06 -18.67
N LEU A 639 -6.41 -41.91 -19.64
CA LEU A 639 -6.11 -41.50 -21.01
C LEU A 639 -7.39 -41.51 -21.87
N PRO A 640 -7.45 -40.70 -22.95
CA PRO A 640 -8.56 -40.76 -23.90
C PRO A 640 -8.82 -42.21 -24.36
N GLY A 641 -10.08 -42.65 -24.23
CA GLY A 641 -10.48 -44.02 -24.56
C GLY A 641 -10.03 -45.11 -23.56
N GLY A 642 -9.70 -44.75 -22.32
CA GLY A 642 -9.33 -45.71 -21.27
C GLY A 642 -8.02 -46.45 -21.55
N GLY A 643 -7.16 -45.89 -22.41
CA GLY A 643 -5.91 -46.52 -22.84
C GLY A 643 -6.11 -47.75 -23.73
N ALA A 644 -7.34 -48.02 -24.18
CA ALA A 644 -7.68 -49.13 -25.08
C ALA A 644 -7.24 -48.85 -26.53
N ILE A 645 -7.03 -47.58 -26.88
CA ILE A 645 -6.60 -47.17 -28.23
C ILE A 645 -5.11 -47.49 -28.40
N THR A 646 -4.84 -48.73 -28.81
CA THR A 646 -3.49 -49.30 -28.88
C THR A 646 -2.61 -48.47 -29.81
N GLY A 647 -1.45 -48.01 -29.32
CA GLY A 647 -0.47 -47.24 -30.11
C GLY A 647 -0.64 -45.72 -30.09
N THR A 648 -1.64 -45.15 -29.38
CA THR A 648 -1.96 -43.70 -29.49
C THR A 648 -1.55 -42.85 -28.30
N PHE A 649 -1.56 -43.38 -27.08
CA PHE A 649 -1.07 -42.65 -25.91
C PHE A 649 -0.22 -43.56 -25.05
N HIS A 650 0.95 -43.07 -24.67
CA HIS A 650 1.81 -43.75 -23.70
C HIS A 650 2.05 -42.83 -22.52
N ALA A 651 1.48 -43.15 -21.36
CA ALA A 651 1.79 -42.46 -20.11
C ALA A 651 2.87 -43.23 -19.34
N GLN A 652 3.82 -42.49 -18.78
CA GLN A 652 4.91 -42.98 -17.96
C GLN A 652 4.88 -42.26 -16.61
N TYR A 653 5.09 -43.03 -15.55
CA TYR A 653 5.32 -42.51 -14.21
C TYR A 653 6.72 -42.91 -13.77
N HIS A 654 7.53 -41.95 -13.36
CA HIS A 654 8.87 -42.21 -12.83
C HIS A 654 8.88 -41.97 -11.31
N PRO A 655 8.89 -43.03 -10.48
CA PRO A 655 8.78 -42.88 -9.03
C PRO A 655 10.00 -42.22 -8.39
N VAL A 656 11.21 -42.51 -8.89
CA VAL A 656 12.47 -41.95 -8.35
C VAL A 656 12.69 -40.49 -8.74
N ASN A 657 12.47 -40.15 -10.02
CA ASN A 657 12.66 -38.79 -10.53
C ASN A 657 11.41 -37.91 -10.42
N GLU A 658 10.33 -38.45 -9.84
CA GLU A 658 9.13 -37.73 -9.46
C GLU A 658 8.43 -36.98 -10.62
N PHE A 659 8.24 -37.64 -11.77
CA PHE A 659 7.56 -37.03 -12.91
C PHE A 659 6.54 -37.93 -13.61
N PHE A 660 5.62 -37.29 -14.34
CA PHE A 660 4.74 -37.92 -15.32
C PHE A 660 5.14 -37.48 -16.73
N LYS A 661 5.04 -38.39 -17.70
CA LYS A 661 5.26 -38.09 -19.12
C LYS A 661 4.19 -38.76 -19.96
N VAL A 662 3.59 -38.04 -20.91
CA VAL A 662 2.73 -38.62 -21.95
C VAL A 662 3.33 -38.38 -23.32
N ASN A 663 3.43 -39.44 -24.11
CA ASN A 663 3.82 -39.40 -25.52
C ASN A 663 2.58 -39.59 -26.40
N TYR A 664 2.53 -38.85 -27.51
CA TYR A 664 1.47 -38.86 -28.51
C TYR A 664 2.06 -38.96 -29.93
N PRO A 665 1.64 -39.92 -30.77
CA PRO A 665 2.10 -40.02 -32.15
C PRO A 665 1.49 -38.90 -32.99
N VAL A 666 2.32 -38.19 -33.73
CA VAL A 666 1.85 -37.19 -34.70
C VAL A 666 1.64 -37.89 -36.03
N SER A 667 0.51 -37.61 -36.70
CA SER A 667 0.22 -38.15 -38.03
C SER A 667 1.41 -37.89 -38.97
N ALA A 668 1.76 -38.89 -39.79
CA ALA A 668 3.00 -38.98 -40.57
C ALA A 668 3.28 -37.86 -41.62
N GLY A 669 2.51 -36.77 -41.60
CA GLY A 669 2.63 -35.64 -42.53
C GLY A 669 3.32 -34.38 -41.99
N GLN A 670 3.53 -34.22 -40.68
CA GLN A 670 3.93 -32.90 -40.11
C GLN A 670 5.32 -32.79 -39.49
N ASP A 671 6.01 -33.88 -39.14
CA ASP A 671 7.41 -33.80 -38.68
C ASP A 671 8.14 -35.12 -38.98
N ARG A 672 9.07 -35.12 -39.95
CA ARG A 672 9.82 -36.33 -40.35
C ARG A 672 10.91 -36.75 -39.35
N VAL A 673 11.19 -35.93 -38.34
CA VAL A 673 12.36 -36.11 -37.45
C VAL A 673 11.99 -36.71 -36.09
N ASN A 674 10.74 -36.59 -35.63
CA ASN A 674 10.29 -37.24 -34.41
C ASN A 674 8.80 -37.62 -34.50
N PRO A 675 8.45 -38.92 -34.58
CA PRO A 675 7.07 -39.35 -34.73
C PRO A 675 6.19 -39.09 -33.49
N TYR A 676 6.77 -38.59 -32.39
CA TYR A 676 6.07 -38.36 -31.13
C TYR A 676 6.25 -36.93 -30.61
N GLN A 677 5.13 -36.30 -30.19
CA GLN A 677 5.15 -35.16 -29.28
C GLN A 677 5.00 -35.66 -27.84
N SER A 678 5.75 -35.08 -26.90
CA SER A 678 5.71 -35.48 -25.50
C SER A 678 5.49 -34.30 -24.55
N CYS A 679 4.76 -34.53 -23.46
CA CYS A 679 4.63 -33.59 -22.35
C CYS A 679 5.11 -34.29 -21.07
N GLN A 680 6.10 -33.69 -20.39
CA GLN A 680 6.64 -34.17 -19.13
C GLN A 680 6.50 -33.10 -18.04
N ARG A 681 6.06 -33.50 -16.85
CA ARG A 681 5.95 -32.62 -15.67
C ARG A 681 6.45 -33.32 -14.42
N LYS A 682 7.35 -32.65 -13.71
CA LYS A 682 7.89 -33.06 -12.40
C LYS A 682 7.06 -32.42 -11.28
N TYR A 683 6.74 -33.17 -10.22
CA TYR A 683 6.08 -32.62 -9.04
C TYR A 683 7.08 -32.12 -7.99
N GLY A 684 6.62 -31.30 -7.04
CA GLY A 684 7.49 -30.55 -6.12
C GLY A 684 8.13 -29.30 -6.75
N THR A 685 7.59 -28.83 -7.88
CA THR A 685 8.05 -27.61 -8.56
C THR A 685 7.06 -26.47 -8.36
N ALA A 686 7.50 -25.22 -8.51
CA ALA A 686 6.62 -24.04 -8.39
C ALA A 686 5.38 -24.09 -9.31
N GLN A 687 5.49 -24.74 -10.47
CA GLN A 687 4.38 -24.90 -11.42
C GLN A 687 3.53 -26.15 -11.16
N ASN A 688 4.05 -27.16 -10.44
CA ASN A 688 3.34 -28.40 -10.10
C ASN A 688 3.71 -28.79 -8.67
N PRO A 689 3.09 -28.16 -7.65
CA PRO A 689 3.50 -28.33 -6.27
C PRO A 689 3.21 -29.73 -5.75
N THR A 690 2.19 -30.40 -6.30
CA THR A 690 1.78 -31.75 -5.87
C THR A 690 1.82 -32.76 -7.03
N LYS A 691 1.90 -34.05 -6.67
CA LYS A 691 1.81 -35.18 -7.62
C LYS A 691 0.56 -35.11 -8.50
N PHE A 692 -0.56 -34.67 -7.91
CA PHE A 692 -1.83 -34.48 -8.61
C PHE A 692 -1.75 -33.39 -9.69
N HIS A 693 -1.13 -32.25 -9.42
CA HIS A 693 -0.98 -31.16 -10.41
C HIS A 693 -0.14 -31.59 -11.61
N ALA A 694 0.96 -32.31 -11.37
CA ALA A 694 1.81 -32.84 -12.44
C ALA A 694 1.04 -33.83 -13.32
N LEU A 695 0.28 -34.75 -12.71
CA LEU A 695 -0.56 -35.72 -13.43
C LEU A 695 -1.65 -35.01 -14.25
N LYS A 696 -2.43 -34.11 -13.62
CA LYS A 696 -3.51 -33.37 -14.27
C LYS A 696 -3.02 -32.60 -15.50
N THR A 697 -1.85 -31.96 -15.39
CA THR A 697 -1.26 -31.20 -16.51
C THR A 697 -0.91 -32.09 -17.70
N VAL A 698 -0.35 -33.28 -17.44
CA VAL A 698 0.05 -34.22 -18.48
C VAL A 698 -1.17 -34.91 -19.12
N ILE A 699 -2.21 -35.23 -18.36
CA ILE A 699 -3.47 -35.78 -18.91
C ILE A 699 -4.24 -34.72 -19.69
N LYS A 700 -4.29 -33.47 -19.21
CA LYS A 700 -4.94 -32.37 -19.94
C LYS A 700 -4.31 -32.17 -21.31
N PHE A 701 -2.98 -32.21 -21.38
CA PHE A 701 -2.26 -32.17 -22.65
C PHE A 701 -2.69 -33.29 -23.60
N ALA A 702 -2.91 -34.51 -23.09
CA ALA A 702 -3.38 -35.64 -23.89
C ALA A 702 -4.80 -35.41 -24.46
N TYR A 703 -5.74 -34.95 -23.64
CA TYR A 703 -7.12 -34.66 -24.06
C TYR A 703 -7.21 -33.48 -25.03
N ASP A 704 -6.49 -32.39 -24.75
CA ASP A 704 -6.47 -31.21 -25.63
C ASP A 704 -5.94 -31.56 -27.03
N ARG A 705 -5.00 -32.52 -27.11
CA ARG A 705 -4.49 -33.03 -28.38
C ARG A 705 -5.46 -34.00 -29.06
N TRP A 706 -6.05 -34.92 -28.31
CA TRP A 706 -7.07 -35.82 -28.81
C TRP A 706 -8.23 -35.07 -29.49
N ASN A 707 -8.82 -34.12 -28.76
CA ASN A 707 -9.99 -33.35 -29.20
C ASN A 707 -9.70 -32.48 -30.44
N ARG A 708 -8.44 -32.05 -30.63
CA ARG A 708 -8.04 -31.32 -31.86
C ARG A 708 -7.98 -32.23 -33.09
N LEU A 709 -7.61 -33.49 -32.92
CA LEU A 709 -7.42 -34.43 -34.04
C LEU A 709 -8.68 -35.24 -34.33
N HIS A 710 -9.56 -35.38 -33.35
CA HIS A 710 -10.83 -36.09 -33.47
C HIS A 710 -11.96 -35.14 -33.02
N PRO A 711 -12.23 -34.06 -33.79
CA PRO A 711 -13.25 -33.08 -33.41
C PRO A 711 -14.66 -33.70 -33.30
N ASP A 712 -14.90 -34.83 -33.95
CA ASP A 712 -16.15 -35.59 -33.91
C ASP A 712 -16.25 -36.58 -32.73
N ASP A 713 -15.14 -36.87 -32.04
CA ASP A 713 -15.07 -37.70 -30.82
C ASP A 713 -14.52 -36.88 -29.65
N GLN A 714 -15.13 -35.70 -29.43
CA GLN A 714 -14.80 -34.84 -28.30
C GLN A 714 -15.24 -35.50 -27.00
N ARG A 715 -14.26 -35.88 -26.18
CA ARG A 715 -14.52 -36.42 -24.85
C ARG A 715 -14.10 -35.41 -23.80
N PRO A 716 -15.00 -35.02 -22.88
CA PRO A 716 -14.59 -34.23 -21.73
C PRO A 716 -13.67 -35.06 -20.83
N MET A 717 -12.67 -34.41 -20.24
CA MET A 717 -11.85 -35.02 -19.18
C MET A 717 -12.79 -35.38 -18.01
N SER A 718 -12.81 -36.65 -17.59
CA SER A 718 -13.62 -37.08 -16.44
C SER A 718 -13.23 -36.27 -15.20
N PRO A 719 -14.19 -35.75 -14.41
CA PRO A 719 -13.91 -34.98 -13.20
C PRO A 719 -13.45 -35.84 -12.01
N SER A 720 -13.49 -37.18 -12.14
CA SER A 720 -13.16 -38.17 -11.11
C SER A 720 -11.67 -38.26 -10.80
#